data_AF-A0A935N0U7-F1
#
_entry.id   AF-A0A935N0U7-F1
#
_cell.length_a   1.000
_cell.length_b   1.000
_cell.length_c   1.000
_cell.angle_alpha   90.00
_cell.angle_beta   90.00
_cell.angle_gamma   90.00
#
_symmetry.space_group_name_H-M   'P 1'
#
loop_
_entity.id
_entity.type
_entity.pdbx_description
1 polymer ?
#
loop_
_entity_poly.entity_id
_entity_poly.type
_entity_poly.pdbx_seq_one_letter_code
_entity_poly.pdbx_strand_id
1 'polypeptide(L)'
;MKKLVIVLLVVFASISLLANGVGIVNASNQTYLKVETSIINVEVENQIALIKTTQSFRNIFGVDKNFKYAFPLPLGASAVSLKWKINGIWKTAMITPQPPDTSLPGGNPHPNLLQYLGDVPLYFDILDTLKADSVVTIELTYVEFLKYSFGNVNFEYPNDYTLIQQGPFNTQEFRFTLNSSRTIDAILLLSHNATQQTNNGNYAYLEYTSSETLPNLNYKVLYTLSLNELGLFSFSTFPPDSLVPDGLDNGFFVFVAEPDPSNNTDIIDKVFTLIIDRSGSMSGTKMEQAKNAATYIVQNLNEGDKFNIIDFDDIITSFSPIHVDFNPTNMNQALAYISSIYARGLTNISGAFDVAVPQFSTANDSTANIIIFLTDGEATAGITNTEQLIQHINNLIQTTETNILLFSFGIGPYINEQLLTQISLDNNGFATFLLNNELEEVLTNFYQQIRNPVLLNTSISFDPQYLTQIFPDPLPNLYKGQQMIVSGRYSTPGNINIILSGEAFGQNVQYNYPVTLADSNVISYSFLPKVWAKQKIEYLLVQYYLLDPNSPQAMLIKQQIIELSVAFGVISPFTSFGNPTNVEDEIIVCTENVQPDEFRILGNYPNPFNPSTTIRFTIGKDIQSDVVLKIYNSLGELVRTIKYYVSDAGTYEIFWDGKFSDGKEAPSDVYIYTIDFGIGVLASKMILIK
;
A
#
# COMPACT_ATOMS: atom_id res chain seq x y z
N MET A 1 10.64 46.18 -2.56
CA MET A 1 10.67 45.51 -3.88
C MET A 1 10.24 44.07 -3.68
N LYS A 2 9.30 43.55 -4.48
CA LYS A 2 8.87 42.14 -4.38
C LYS A 2 10.03 41.24 -4.83
N LYS A 3 10.51 40.34 -3.97
CA LYS A 3 11.44 39.28 -4.39
C LYS A 3 10.61 38.13 -4.98
N LEU A 4 10.93 37.77 -6.21
CA LEU A 4 10.33 36.65 -6.93
C LEU A 4 10.86 35.35 -6.29
N VAL A 5 10.00 34.54 -5.68
CA VAL A 5 10.37 33.19 -5.25
C VAL A 5 10.20 32.28 -6.47
N ILE A 6 11.31 31.85 -7.04
CA ILE A 6 11.34 30.85 -8.10
C ILE A 6 11.37 29.49 -7.39
N VAL A 7 10.23 28.81 -7.36
CA VAL A 7 10.16 27.40 -6.93
C VAL A 7 10.73 26.56 -8.06
N LEU A 8 11.96 26.06 -7.88
CA LEU A 8 12.60 25.16 -8.83
C LEU A 8 12.09 23.74 -8.57
N LEU A 9 11.08 23.34 -9.34
CA LEU A 9 10.45 22.02 -9.24
C LEU A 9 11.32 21.00 -9.99
N VAL A 10 12.13 20.23 -9.26
CA VAL A 10 12.98 19.17 -9.80
C VAL A 10 12.24 17.84 -9.70
N VAL A 11 12.26 17.06 -10.78
CA VAL A 11 11.46 15.83 -10.91
C VAL A 11 12.12 14.68 -10.16
N PHE A 12 11.42 14.15 -9.15
CA PHE A 12 11.78 12.92 -8.44
C PHE A 12 11.99 11.75 -9.41
N ALA A 13 13.11 11.05 -9.30
CA ALA A 13 13.48 9.90 -10.11
C ALA A 13 13.86 8.69 -9.24
N SER A 14 13.07 8.45 -8.20
CA SER A 14 12.92 7.11 -7.63
C SER A 14 12.75 6.10 -8.77
N ILE A 15 13.39 4.92 -8.67
CA ILE A 15 13.15 3.82 -9.62
C ILE A 15 11.73 3.34 -9.38
N SER A 16 10.81 3.92 -10.14
CA SER A 16 9.40 3.62 -10.09
C SER A 16 9.16 2.21 -10.60
N LEU A 17 8.48 1.39 -9.79
CA LEU A 17 7.73 0.24 -10.30
C LEU A 17 6.78 0.72 -11.40
N LEU A 18 6.30 -0.15 -12.28
CA LEU A 18 5.43 0.21 -13.42
C LEU A 18 3.97 -0.20 -13.12
N ALA A 19 2.91 0.26 -13.83
CA ALA A 19 1.50 -0.08 -13.52
C ALA A 19 0.47 0.20 -14.64
N ASN A 20 0.66 -0.45 -15.77
CA ASN A 20 -0.46 -0.96 -16.56
C ASN A 20 -0.32 -2.50 -16.62
N GLY A 21 -1.42 -3.25 -16.51
CA GLY A 21 -1.35 -4.71 -16.64
C GLY A 21 -0.89 -5.15 -18.03
N VAL A 22 -0.43 -6.40 -18.14
CA VAL A 22 0.07 -7.01 -19.39
C VAL A 22 -0.72 -8.28 -19.69
N GLY A 23 -1.35 -8.34 -20.86
CA GLY A 23 -1.95 -9.56 -21.39
C GLY A 23 -0.91 -10.41 -22.12
N ILE A 24 -0.23 -11.30 -21.41
CA ILE A 24 0.90 -12.10 -21.92
C ILE A 24 0.39 -13.27 -22.77
N VAL A 25 0.60 -13.20 -24.10
CA VAL A 25 0.33 -14.31 -25.02
C VAL A 25 1.57 -15.19 -25.21
N ASN A 26 2.75 -14.58 -25.25
CA ASN A 26 4.04 -15.27 -25.19
C ASN A 26 5.13 -14.32 -24.64
N ALA A 27 5.72 -14.69 -23.51
CA ALA A 27 6.67 -13.89 -22.76
C ALA A 27 8.09 -13.85 -23.36
N SER A 28 8.51 -14.91 -24.06
CA SER A 28 9.89 -15.05 -24.57
C SER A 28 10.11 -14.27 -25.87
N ASN A 29 9.08 -14.18 -26.72
CA ASN A 29 9.14 -13.43 -27.99
C ASN A 29 8.42 -12.07 -27.95
N GLN A 30 8.06 -11.58 -26.76
CA GLN A 30 7.39 -10.28 -26.54
C GLN A 30 6.02 -10.15 -27.24
N THR A 31 5.21 -11.21 -27.24
CA THR A 31 3.84 -11.17 -27.77
C THR A 31 2.84 -10.84 -26.65
N TYR A 32 2.29 -9.63 -26.68
CA TYR A 32 1.31 -9.11 -25.71
C TYR A 32 0.01 -8.68 -26.39
N LEU A 33 -1.12 -8.73 -25.69
CA LEU A 33 -2.36 -8.08 -26.14
C LEU A 33 -2.17 -6.55 -26.18
N LYS A 34 -2.79 -5.87 -27.16
CA LYS A 34 -2.71 -4.40 -27.27
C LYS A 34 -3.61 -3.76 -26.21
N VAL A 35 -3.08 -2.89 -25.36
CA VAL A 35 -3.90 -2.03 -24.48
C VAL A 35 -4.50 -0.90 -25.32
N GLU A 36 -5.80 -0.70 -25.21
CA GLU A 36 -6.56 0.37 -25.87
C GLU A 36 -7.02 1.45 -24.90
N THR A 37 -7.42 1.06 -23.69
CA THR A 37 -7.89 1.99 -22.66
C THR A 37 -7.22 1.68 -21.33
N SER A 38 -6.90 2.72 -20.57
CA SER A 38 -6.56 2.61 -19.16
C SER A 38 -7.25 3.72 -18.38
N ILE A 39 -8.10 3.33 -17.43
CA ILE A 39 -8.85 4.21 -16.54
C ILE A 39 -8.42 3.88 -15.11
N ILE A 40 -7.88 4.86 -14.41
CA ILE A 40 -7.39 4.75 -13.04
C ILE A 40 -8.23 5.69 -12.18
N ASN A 41 -8.89 5.14 -11.16
CA ASN A 41 -9.56 5.92 -10.13
C ASN A 41 -8.85 5.64 -8.81
N VAL A 42 -8.38 6.69 -8.14
CA VAL A 42 -7.71 6.64 -6.85
C VAL A 42 -8.57 7.41 -5.85
N GLU A 43 -9.02 6.72 -4.82
CA GLU A 43 -9.79 7.28 -3.72
C GLU A 43 -8.92 7.22 -2.46
N VAL A 44 -8.49 8.37 -1.95
CA VAL A 44 -7.63 8.49 -0.78
C VAL A 44 -8.44 9.00 0.41
N GLU A 45 -8.60 8.12 1.40
CA GLU A 45 -9.10 8.49 2.72
C GLU A 45 -7.89 8.75 3.64
N ASN A 46 -7.58 10.03 3.81
CA ASN A 46 -6.38 10.60 4.42
C ASN A 46 -5.07 10.13 3.79
N GLN A 47 -4.63 8.90 4.06
CA GLN A 47 -3.41 8.30 3.49
C GLN A 47 -3.61 6.84 3.05
N ILE A 48 -4.84 6.32 3.16
CA ILE A 48 -5.19 4.99 2.67
C ILE A 48 -5.77 5.19 1.27
N ALA A 49 -5.01 4.79 0.25
CA ALA A 49 -5.44 4.86 -1.13
C ALA A 49 -6.10 3.54 -1.54
N LEU A 50 -7.34 3.63 -2.03
CA LEU A 50 -8.02 2.58 -2.78
C LEU A 50 -7.84 2.89 -4.27
N ILE A 51 -7.07 2.07 -4.97
CA ILE A 51 -6.82 2.21 -6.40
C ILE A 51 -7.68 1.20 -7.14
N LYS A 52 -8.50 1.70 -8.06
CA LYS A 52 -9.28 0.90 -9.02
C LYS A 52 -8.80 1.20 -10.44
N THR A 53 -8.14 0.21 -11.04
CA THR A 53 -7.69 0.25 -12.44
C THR A 53 -8.68 -0.52 -13.31
N THR A 54 -9.04 0.01 -14.47
CA THR A 54 -9.88 -0.65 -15.47
C THR A 54 -9.24 -0.50 -16.85
N GLN A 55 -8.93 -1.62 -17.49
CA GLN A 55 -8.10 -1.66 -18.69
C GLN A 55 -8.71 -2.56 -19.77
N SER A 56 -8.77 -2.10 -21.02
CA SER A 56 -9.24 -2.93 -22.14
C SER A 56 -8.07 -3.36 -23.03
N PHE A 57 -7.97 -4.66 -23.27
CA PHE A 57 -6.95 -5.32 -24.09
C PHE A 57 -7.58 -5.94 -25.33
N ARG A 58 -7.06 -5.64 -26.52
CA ARG A 58 -7.48 -6.23 -27.80
C ARG A 58 -6.54 -7.35 -28.26
N ASN A 59 -7.13 -8.46 -28.70
CA ASN A 59 -6.43 -9.47 -29.49
C ASN A 59 -6.28 -8.99 -30.94
N ILE A 60 -5.09 -8.48 -31.30
CA ILE A 60 -4.79 -7.96 -32.65
C ILE A 60 -4.18 -9.00 -33.61
N PHE A 61 -4.19 -10.29 -33.24
CA PHE A 61 -3.43 -11.33 -33.96
C PHE A 61 -4.21 -12.03 -35.08
N GLY A 62 -5.48 -11.67 -35.33
CA GLY A 62 -6.35 -12.32 -36.32
C GLY A 62 -6.66 -13.80 -36.05
N VAL A 63 -6.28 -14.33 -34.90
CA VAL A 63 -6.54 -15.70 -34.43
C VAL A 63 -6.82 -15.70 -32.94
N ASP A 64 -7.59 -16.68 -32.48
CA ASP A 64 -7.92 -16.87 -31.07
C ASP A 64 -6.65 -17.09 -30.22
N LYS A 65 -6.60 -16.47 -29.03
CA LYS A 65 -5.47 -16.52 -28.09
C LYS A 65 -5.92 -16.85 -26.68
N ASN A 66 -5.17 -17.73 -26.03
CA ASN A 66 -5.10 -17.77 -24.57
C ASN A 66 -3.98 -16.80 -24.14
N PHE A 67 -4.12 -16.24 -22.94
CA PHE A 67 -3.16 -15.29 -22.39
C PHE A 67 -3.17 -15.36 -20.86
N LYS A 68 -2.07 -14.93 -20.24
CA LYS A 68 -1.96 -14.77 -18.79
C LYS A 68 -1.92 -13.29 -18.46
N TYR A 69 -2.68 -12.85 -17.47
CA TYR A 69 -2.60 -11.47 -16.99
C TYR A 69 -1.46 -11.35 -15.99
N ALA A 70 -0.67 -10.28 -16.12
CA ALA A 70 0.33 -9.90 -15.14
C ALA A 70 0.14 -8.41 -14.78
N PHE A 71 0.24 -8.06 -13.50
CA PHE A 71 0.19 -6.67 -13.04
C PHE A 71 1.36 -6.39 -12.10
N PRO A 72 2.23 -5.41 -12.41
CA PRO A 72 3.24 -4.94 -11.46
C PRO A 72 2.57 -4.23 -10.27
N LEU A 73 2.43 -4.94 -9.15
CA LEU A 73 1.80 -4.40 -7.96
C LEU A 73 2.83 -3.56 -7.17
N PRO A 74 2.50 -2.32 -6.73
CA PRO A 74 3.42 -1.52 -5.93
C PRO A 74 3.85 -2.25 -4.65
N LEU A 75 5.11 -2.08 -4.24
CA LEU A 75 5.62 -2.68 -3.00
C LEU A 75 4.85 -2.12 -1.79
N GLY A 76 4.24 -3.00 -1.01
CA GLY A 76 3.37 -2.60 0.11
C GLY A 76 1.90 -2.36 -0.26
N ALA A 77 1.52 -2.43 -1.53
CA ALA A 77 0.12 -2.54 -1.93
C ALA A 77 -0.43 -3.96 -1.73
N SER A 78 -1.75 -4.13 -1.71
CA SER A 78 -2.42 -5.44 -1.69
C SER A 78 -3.60 -5.47 -2.64
N ALA A 79 -3.60 -6.43 -3.57
CA ALA A 79 -4.75 -6.69 -4.42
C ALA A 79 -5.94 -7.20 -3.60
N VAL A 80 -7.11 -6.59 -3.83
CA VAL A 80 -8.35 -6.76 -3.07
C VAL A 80 -9.45 -7.43 -3.88
N SER A 81 -9.49 -7.18 -5.20
CA SER A 81 -10.44 -7.80 -6.13
C SER A 81 -9.89 -7.74 -7.55
N LEU A 82 -10.07 -8.82 -8.31
CA LEU A 82 -9.82 -8.88 -9.75
C LEU A 82 -11.08 -9.35 -10.44
N LYS A 83 -11.50 -8.64 -11.49
CA LYS A 83 -12.62 -9.01 -12.36
C LYS A 83 -12.20 -8.89 -13.82
N TRP A 84 -12.85 -9.64 -14.71
CA TRP A 84 -12.66 -9.51 -16.15
C TRP A 84 -13.97 -9.64 -16.91
N LYS A 85 -14.05 -9.01 -18.08
CA LYS A 85 -15.21 -9.00 -18.97
C LYS A 85 -14.80 -9.51 -20.34
N ILE A 86 -15.39 -10.62 -20.78
CA ILE A 86 -15.20 -11.20 -22.12
C ILE A 86 -16.59 -11.46 -22.72
N ASN A 87 -16.78 -11.11 -24.00
CA ASN A 87 -18.06 -11.26 -24.71
C ASN A 87 -19.27 -10.64 -23.99
N GLY A 88 -19.07 -9.56 -23.23
CA GLY A 88 -20.12 -8.86 -22.48
C GLY A 88 -20.35 -9.38 -21.06
N ILE A 89 -19.84 -10.56 -20.71
CA ILE A 89 -20.06 -11.21 -19.41
C ILE A 89 -18.92 -10.87 -18.46
N TRP A 90 -19.23 -10.36 -17.27
CA TRP A 90 -18.27 -10.16 -16.19
C TRP A 90 -18.04 -11.46 -15.42
N LYS A 91 -16.81 -11.65 -14.94
CA LYS A 91 -16.41 -12.71 -14.00
C LYS A 91 -15.54 -12.10 -12.91
N THR A 92 -15.62 -12.65 -11.70
CA THR A 92 -14.82 -12.22 -10.54
C THR A 92 -13.89 -13.35 -10.13
N ALA A 93 -12.62 -13.04 -9.85
CA ALA A 93 -11.66 -13.99 -9.34
C ALA A 93 -11.90 -14.26 -7.85
N MET A 94 -11.75 -15.52 -7.44
CA MET A 94 -11.83 -15.95 -6.04
C MET A 94 -10.42 -16.22 -5.52
N ILE A 95 -10.12 -15.92 -4.26
CA ILE A 95 -8.84 -16.34 -3.68
C ILE A 95 -8.87 -17.84 -3.40
N THR A 96 -7.80 -18.53 -3.80
CA THR A 96 -7.64 -19.98 -3.64
C THR A 96 -6.45 -20.29 -2.73
N PRO A 97 -6.49 -21.42 -2.00
CA PRO A 97 -5.44 -21.86 -1.08
C PRO A 97 -4.26 -22.51 -1.83
N GLN A 98 -3.79 -21.88 -2.90
CA GLN A 98 -2.67 -22.33 -3.75
C GLN A 98 -1.73 -21.15 -4.04
N PRO A 99 -0.39 -21.35 -4.00
CA PRO A 99 0.55 -20.30 -4.35
C PRO A 99 0.35 -19.83 -5.80
N PRO A 100 0.71 -18.57 -6.14
CA PRO A 100 0.53 -18.05 -7.48
C PRO A 100 1.38 -18.84 -8.49
N ASP A 101 0.75 -19.26 -9.60
CA ASP A 101 1.51 -19.83 -10.70
C ASP A 101 2.28 -18.73 -11.43
N THR A 102 3.60 -18.71 -11.24
CA THR A 102 4.52 -17.79 -11.91
C THR A 102 4.94 -18.29 -13.30
N SER A 103 4.43 -19.43 -13.78
CA SER A 103 4.71 -19.91 -15.13
C SER A 103 4.11 -18.98 -16.18
N LEU A 104 4.88 -18.71 -17.25
CA LEU A 104 4.48 -17.77 -18.31
C LEU A 104 4.31 -18.48 -19.65
N PRO A 105 3.28 -18.10 -20.44
CA PRO A 105 3.12 -18.57 -21.82
C PRO A 105 4.40 -18.33 -22.63
N GLY A 106 4.88 -19.36 -23.33
CA GLY A 106 6.10 -19.26 -24.14
C GLY A 106 7.43 -19.40 -23.37
N GLY A 107 7.40 -19.69 -22.06
CA GLY A 107 8.59 -20.00 -21.26
C GLY A 107 9.25 -18.75 -20.66
N ASN A 108 10.58 -18.73 -20.66
CA ASN A 108 11.37 -17.68 -19.99
C ASN A 108 11.02 -16.27 -20.53
N PRO A 109 10.65 -15.31 -19.67
CA PRO A 109 10.29 -13.96 -20.10
C PRO A 109 11.48 -13.20 -20.67
N HIS A 110 11.20 -12.33 -21.64
CA HIS A 110 12.16 -11.34 -22.12
C HIS A 110 12.52 -10.33 -21.01
N PRO A 111 13.78 -9.84 -20.91
CA PRO A 111 14.21 -8.93 -19.84
C PRO A 111 13.33 -7.68 -19.67
N ASN A 112 12.85 -7.08 -20.77
CA ASN A 112 11.94 -5.92 -20.71
C ASN A 112 10.66 -6.22 -19.91
N LEU A 113 10.13 -7.45 -19.98
CA LEU A 113 8.94 -7.84 -19.23
C LEU A 113 9.24 -8.02 -17.74
N LEU A 114 10.42 -8.56 -17.39
CA LEU A 114 10.85 -8.66 -15.98
C LEU A 114 11.08 -7.28 -15.38
N GLN A 115 11.83 -6.42 -16.08
CA GLN A 115 12.03 -5.02 -15.71
C GLN A 115 10.70 -4.27 -15.58
N TYR A 116 9.73 -4.59 -16.45
CA TYR A 116 8.40 -3.99 -16.39
C TYR A 116 7.57 -4.49 -15.20
N LEU A 117 7.61 -5.79 -14.92
CA LEU A 117 6.78 -6.41 -13.89
C LEU A 117 7.31 -6.20 -12.47
N GLY A 118 8.58 -5.85 -12.31
CA GLY A 118 9.23 -5.67 -11.01
C GLY A 118 9.37 -6.99 -10.23
N ASP A 119 9.67 -6.88 -8.94
CA ASP A 119 10.03 -8.03 -8.11
C ASP A 119 8.82 -8.82 -7.57
N VAL A 120 7.66 -8.17 -7.43
CA VAL A 120 6.44 -8.78 -6.83
C VAL A 120 5.21 -8.62 -7.74
N PRO A 121 5.24 -9.08 -9.00
CA PRO A 121 4.08 -9.01 -9.89
C PRO A 121 2.96 -9.96 -9.47
N LEU A 122 1.73 -9.48 -9.60
CA LEU A 122 0.53 -10.28 -9.54
C LEU A 122 0.36 -11.03 -10.87
N TYR A 123 0.24 -12.36 -10.84
CA TYR A 123 -0.13 -13.18 -11.99
C TYR A 123 -1.55 -13.74 -11.86
N PHE A 124 -2.28 -13.83 -12.97
CA PHE A 124 -3.61 -14.42 -13.02
C PHE A 124 -3.91 -15.10 -14.37
N ASP A 125 -4.38 -16.36 -14.32
CA ASP A 125 -4.72 -17.15 -15.49
C ASP A 125 -6.21 -17.01 -15.87
N ILE A 126 -6.46 -16.24 -16.93
CA ILE A 126 -7.77 -16.16 -17.57
C ILE A 126 -7.91 -17.36 -18.51
N LEU A 127 -8.71 -18.35 -18.08
CA LEU A 127 -8.91 -19.61 -18.82
C LEU A 127 -9.82 -19.45 -20.06
N ASP A 128 -10.48 -18.30 -20.19
CA ASP A 128 -11.31 -17.96 -21.35
C ASP A 128 -10.43 -17.65 -22.58
N THR A 129 -10.62 -18.39 -23.66
CA THR A 129 -9.98 -18.06 -24.94
C THR A 129 -10.52 -16.74 -25.50
N LEU A 130 -9.62 -15.78 -25.72
CA LEU A 130 -9.93 -14.49 -26.31
C LEU A 130 -9.95 -14.59 -27.83
N LYS A 131 -11.13 -14.42 -28.44
CA LYS A 131 -11.33 -14.54 -29.89
C LYS A 131 -10.52 -13.52 -30.68
N ALA A 132 -10.21 -13.84 -31.95
CA ALA A 132 -9.65 -12.88 -32.90
C ALA A 132 -10.40 -11.53 -32.87
N ASP A 133 -9.65 -10.42 -32.88
CA ASP A 133 -10.12 -9.02 -32.91
C ASP A 133 -11.03 -8.58 -31.73
N SER A 134 -11.30 -9.47 -30.78
CA SER A 134 -12.11 -9.21 -29.60
C SER A 134 -11.32 -8.53 -28.47
N VAL A 135 -12.07 -8.02 -27.49
CA VAL A 135 -11.54 -7.25 -26.35
C VAL A 135 -11.90 -7.94 -25.05
N VAL A 136 -10.92 -8.04 -24.15
CA VAL A 136 -11.14 -8.31 -22.71
C VAL A 136 -10.99 -6.99 -21.95
N THR A 137 -11.88 -6.73 -21.00
CA THR A 137 -11.67 -5.65 -20.01
C THR A 137 -11.30 -6.29 -18.68
N ILE A 138 -10.28 -5.79 -18.00
CA ILE A 138 -9.83 -6.28 -16.69
C ILE A 138 -9.93 -5.13 -15.70
N GLU A 139 -10.53 -5.41 -14.55
CA GLU A 139 -10.67 -4.50 -13.42
C GLU A 139 -9.88 -5.08 -12.24
N LEU A 140 -8.86 -4.35 -11.78
CA LEU A 140 -8.09 -4.69 -10.58
C LEU A 140 -8.28 -3.57 -9.55
N THR A 141 -8.65 -3.96 -8.34
CA THR A 141 -8.74 -3.07 -7.18
C THR A 141 -7.68 -3.48 -6.16
N TYR A 142 -6.89 -2.53 -5.67
CA TYR A 142 -5.88 -2.74 -4.64
C TYR A 142 -5.86 -1.58 -3.63
N VAL A 143 -5.32 -1.84 -2.44
CA VAL A 143 -5.13 -0.83 -1.38
C VAL A 143 -3.64 -0.58 -1.17
N GLU A 144 -3.28 0.67 -0.94
CA GLU A 144 -1.90 1.14 -0.70
C GLU A 144 -1.89 2.16 0.45
N PHE A 145 -0.84 2.12 1.28
CA PHE A 145 -0.58 3.16 2.29
C PHE A 145 0.40 4.18 1.75
N LEU A 146 -0.04 5.42 1.63
CA LEU A 146 0.77 6.50 1.10
C LEU A 146 1.80 6.96 2.14
N LYS A 147 3.06 7.10 1.70
CA LYS A 147 4.16 7.49 2.60
C LYS A 147 4.11 8.99 2.90
N TYR A 148 3.97 9.33 4.18
CA TYR A 148 4.04 10.70 4.71
C TYR A 148 5.46 11.06 5.16
N SER A 149 5.90 12.28 4.83
CA SER A 149 7.16 12.86 5.29
C SER A 149 7.04 14.39 5.41
N PHE A 150 7.03 14.90 6.65
CA PHE A 150 6.98 16.33 6.98
C PHE A 150 5.89 17.11 6.21
N GLY A 151 4.65 16.63 6.29
CA GLY A 151 3.50 17.25 5.62
C GLY A 151 3.34 16.81 4.16
N ASN A 152 4.40 16.39 3.48
CA ASN A 152 4.34 15.89 2.11
C ASN A 152 3.84 14.44 2.09
N VAL A 153 2.96 14.13 1.14
CA VAL A 153 2.59 12.75 0.80
C VAL A 153 2.73 12.58 -0.70
N ASN A 154 3.48 11.54 -1.08
CA ASN A 154 3.69 11.17 -2.47
C ASN A 154 2.85 9.95 -2.82
N PHE A 155 2.18 10.02 -3.97
CA PHE A 155 1.57 8.88 -4.63
C PHE A 155 2.12 8.80 -6.05
N GLU A 156 2.59 7.62 -6.43
CA GLU A 156 2.95 7.32 -7.81
C GLU A 156 2.05 6.19 -8.30
N TYR A 157 1.16 6.48 -9.26
CA TYR A 157 0.59 5.45 -10.11
C TYR A 157 1.44 5.34 -11.36
N PRO A 158 2.16 4.25 -11.56
CA PRO A 158 3.01 4.17 -12.71
C PRO A 158 2.25 3.87 -14.01
N ASN A 159 2.56 4.59 -15.09
CA ASN A 159 1.78 4.53 -16.32
C ASN A 159 2.66 4.43 -17.58
N ASP A 160 3.99 4.64 -17.48
CA ASP A 160 4.89 4.34 -18.59
C ASP A 160 4.74 2.86 -19.00
N TYR A 161 4.34 2.63 -20.24
CA TYR A 161 4.12 1.31 -20.82
C TYR A 161 5.05 1.04 -22.01
N THR A 162 6.03 1.92 -22.24
CA THR A 162 6.89 1.89 -23.43
C THR A 162 7.74 0.63 -23.54
N LEU A 163 8.11 -0.01 -22.42
CA LEU A 163 8.80 -1.31 -22.42
C LEU A 163 7.96 -2.46 -23.00
N ILE A 164 6.62 -2.32 -23.02
CA ILE A 164 5.65 -3.36 -23.44
C ILE A 164 4.96 -3.00 -24.76
N GLN A 165 4.56 -1.73 -24.95
CA GLN A 165 3.86 -1.27 -26.15
C GLN A 165 4.39 0.10 -26.62
N GLN A 166 4.79 0.16 -27.89
CA GLN A 166 5.32 1.37 -28.54
C GLN A 166 4.23 2.29 -29.15
N GLY A 167 2.98 1.83 -29.16
CA GLY A 167 1.83 2.55 -29.75
C GLY A 167 0.92 3.19 -28.70
N PRO A 168 0.16 4.24 -29.07
CA PRO A 168 -0.69 4.99 -28.14
C PRO A 168 -1.83 4.15 -27.56
N PHE A 169 -2.33 4.59 -26.41
CA PHE A 169 -3.64 4.20 -25.91
C PHE A 169 -4.70 5.11 -26.53
N ASN A 170 -5.83 4.52 -26.93
CA ASN A 170 -6.97 5.24 -27.49
C ASN A 170 -7.56 6.18 -26.42
N THR A 171 -7.56 5.75 -25.14
CA THR A 171 -8.00 6.55 -23.98
C THR A 171 -7.11 6.32 -22.77
N GLN A 172 -6.65 7.40 -22.15
CA GLN A 172 -6.04 7.41 -20.82
C GLN A 172 -6.87 8.32 -19.91
N GLU A 173 -7.22 7.83 -18.74
CA GLU A 173 -7.95 8.59 -17.73
C GLU A 173 -7.38 8.30 -16.34
N PHE A 174 -7.05 9.35 -15.60
CA PHE A 174 -6.53 9.28 -14.25
C PHE A 174 -7.32 10.24 -13.37
N ARG A 175 -8.05 9.71 -12.39
CA ARG A 175 -8.78 10.47 -11.38
C ARG A 175 -8.19 10.20 -10.00
N PHE A 176 -7.95 11.26 -9.25
CA PHE A 176 -7.44 11.21 -7.90
C PHE A 176 -8.32 12.07 -6.99
N THR A 177 -8.99 11.43 -6.05
CA THR A 177 -9.85 12.04 -5.04
C THR A 177 -9.17 11.89 -3.69
N LEU A 178 -9.07 12.97 -2.93
CA LEU A 178 -8.46 13.00 -1.60
C LEU A 178 -9.42 13.64 -0.61
N ASN A 179 -9.87 12.86 0.38
CA ASN A 179 -10.46 13.36 1.60
C ASN A 179 -9.35 13.41 2.67
N SER A 180 -9.20 14.53 3.37
CA SER A 180 -8.35 14.59 4.56
C SER A 180 -9.01 15.37 5.68
N SER A 181 -8.85 14.86 6.90
CA SER A 181 -9.23 15.55 8.13
C SER A 181 -8.19 16.59 8.59
N ARG A 182 -7.02 16.64 7.92
CA ARG A 182 -6.07 17.76 7.96
C ARG A 182 -6.37 18.73 6.80
N THR A 183 -6.04 20.00 6.97
CA THR A 183 -6.02 20.98 5.88
C THR A 183 -4.98 20.56 4.83
N ILE A 184 -5.43 20.41 3.59
CA ILE A 184 -4.64 20.15 2.39
C ILE A 184 -4.14 21.52 1.89
N ASP A 185 -2.86 21.82 2.09
CA ASP A 185 -2.27 23.09 1.69
C ASP A 185 -2.12 23.19 0.16
N ALA A 186 -1.73 22.09 -0.50
CA ALA A 186 -1.62 21.98 -1.95
C ALA A 186 -1.75 20.52 -2.43
N ILE A 187 -2.15 20.36 -3.69
CA ILE A 187 -2.11 19.11 -4.47
C ILE A 187 -1.57 19.42 -5.86
N LEU A 188 -0.73 18.55 -6.42
CA LEU A 188 -0.05 18.75 -7.71
C LEU A 188 0.08 17.42 -8.45
N LEU A 189 -0.26 17.40 -9.75
CA LEU A 189 0.18 16.35 -10.68
C LEU A 189 1.54 16.79 -11.26
N LEU A 190 2.62 16.17 -10.80
CA LEU A 190 3.99 16.56 -11.15
C LEU A 190 4.40 16.13 -12.56
N SER A 191 3.72 15.14 -13.14
CA SER A 191 4.12 14.52 -14.41
C SER A 191 3.26 14.89 -15.62
N HIS A 192 2.05 15.41 -15.42
CA HIS A 192 1.12 15.81 -16.48
C HIS A 192 0.36 17.06 -16.03
N ASN A 193 -0.20 17.81 -16.99
CA ASN A 193 -1.10 18.91 -16.68
C ASN A 193 -2.51 18.36 -16.42
N ALA A 194 -3.06 18.56 -15.22
CA ALA A 194 -4.42 18.14 -14.90
C ALA A 194 -5.46 18.88 -15.77
N THR A 195 -6.43 18.13 -16.31
CA THR A 195 -7.61 18.66 -17.02
C THR A 195 -8.55 19.39 -16.06
N GLN A 196 -8.71 18.86 -14.85
CA GLN A 196 -9.46 19.48 -13.76
C GLN A 196 -8.68 19.34 -12.45
N GLN A 197 -8.69 20.38 -11.62
CA GLN A 197 -8.11 20.35 -10.28
C GLN A 197 -8.93 21.24 -9.34
N THR A 198 -9.22 20.73 -8.13
CA THR A 198 -9.86 21.48 -7.05
C THR A 198 -9.23 21.11 -5.70
N ASN A 199 -9.23 22.06 -4.78
CA ASN A 199 -8.90 21.87 -3.36
C ASN A 199 -9.78 22.85 -2.57
N ASN A 200 -10.49 22.38 -1.55
CA ASN A 200 -11.36 23.19 -0.69
C ASN A 200 -10.94 23.18 0.79
N GLY A 201 -9.75 22.66 1.10
CA GLY A 201 -9.22 22.52 2.45
C GLY A 201 -9.21 21.07 2.91
N ASN A 202 -10.35 20.39 2.94
CA ASN A 202 -10.45 19.00 3.43
C ASN A 202 -10.80 17.98 2.33
N TYR A 203 -11.13 18.45 1.13
CA TYR A 203 -11.32 17.64 -0.07
C TYR A 203 -10.53 18.25 -1.23
N ALA A 204 -9.83 17.39 -1.95
CA ALA A 204 -9.16 17.71 -3.20
C ALA A 204 -9.53 16.68 -4.28
N TYR A 205 -9.59 17.15 -5.52
CA TYR A 205 -9.86 16.31 -6.69
C TYR A 205 -9.00 16.75 -7.86
N LEU A 206 -8.50 15.78 -8.60
CA LEU A 206 -7.59 15.96 -9.71
C LEU A 206 -7.93 14.95 -10.81
N GLU A 207 -8.06 15.42 -12.04
CA GLU A 207 -8.33 14.58 -13.21
C GLU A 207 -7.36 14.91 -14.34
N TYR A 208 -6.87 13.87 -15.01
CA TYR A 208 -6.17 13.95 -16.29
C TYR A 208 -6.84 13.01 -17.29
N THR A 209 -7.09 13.52 -18.49
CA THR A 209 -7.75 12.79 -19.57
C THR A 209 -7.04 13.06 -20.89
N SER A 210 -6.73 12.00 -21.65
CA SER A 210 -6.13 12.12 -22.97
C SER A 210 -6.55 10.98 -23.91
N SER A 211 -6.46 11.24 -25.22
CA SER A 211 -6.86 10.30 -26.27
C SER A 211 -5.78 10.18 -27.35
N GLU A 212 -5.54 8.98 -27.86
CA GLU A 212 -4.51 8.69 -28.88
C GLU A 212 -3.11 9.18 -28.47
N THR A 213 -2.75 8.97 -27.20
CA THR A 213 -1.50 9.44 -26.58
C THR A 213 -0.61 8.28 -26.17
N LEU A 214 0.71 8.50 -26.20
CA LEU A 214 1.66 7.51 -25.69
C LEU A 214 1.63 7.49 -24.14
N PRO A 215 1.52 6.32 -23.51
CA PRO A 215 1.73 6.14 -22.08
C PRO A 215 3.24 6.07 -21.79
N ASN A 216 3.90 7.22 -21.68
CA ASN A 216 5.37 7.32 -21.54
C ASN A 216 5.83 8.02 -20.25
N LEU A 217 4.90 8.29 -19.33
CA LEU A 217 5.16 8.94 -18.05
C LEU A 217 4.22 8.33 -17.00
N ASN A 218 4.74 8.15 -15.80
CA ASN A 218 3.97 7.76 -14.61
C ASN A 218 3.12 8.93 -14.10
N TYR A 219 1.98 8.67 -13.47
CA TYR A 219 1.22 9.69 -12.74
C TYR A 219 1.84 9.88 -11.36
N LYS A 220 2.46 11.06 -11.14
CA LYS A 220 3.08 11.43 -9.86
C LYS A 220 2.24 12.52 -9.21
N VAL A 221 1.54 12.19 -8.13
CA VAL A 221 0.76 13.14 -7.33
C VAL A 221 1.51 13.44 -6.04
N LEU A 222 1.80 14.72 -5.82
CA LEU A 222 2.29 15.24 -4.55
C LEU A 222 1.19 16.10 -3.93
N TYR A 223 0.85 15.81 -2.69
CA TYR A 223 0.04 16.72 -1.88
C TYR A 223 0.72 17.03 -0.55
N THR A 224 0.31 18.14 0.05
CA THR A 224 0.87 18.69 1.28
C THR A 224 -0.24 18.94 2.29
N LEU A 225 0.01 18.58 3.53
CA LEU A 225 -0.90 18.70 4.66
C LEU A 225 -0.34 19.66 5.71
N SER A 226 -1.22 20.45 6.32
CA SER A 226 -0.89 21.43 7.35
C SER A 226 -0.16 20.80 8.53
N LEU A 227 1.06 21.29 8.77
CA LEU A 227 1.89 20.94 9.93
C LEU A 227 1.42 21.58 11.24
N ASN A 228 0.45 22.51 11.20
CA ASN A 228 -0.07 23.19 12.39
C ASN A 228 -1.20 22.40 13.08
N GLU A 229 -1.69 21.35 12.42
CA GLU A 229 -2.75 20.46 12.91
C GLU A 229 -2.14 19.09 13.21
N LEU A 230 -2.59 18.40 14.27
CA LEU A 230 -2.15 17.02 14.53
C LEU A 230 -2.80 16.06 13.53
N GLY A 231 -2.01 15.16 12.96
CA GLY A 231 -2.43 14.17 11.95
C GLY A 231 -3.18 12.99 12.53
N LEU A 232 -4.10 13.25 13.46
CA LEU A 232 -4.69 12.23 14.32
C LEU A 232 -6.01 11.72 13.79
N PHE A 233 -5.94 10.59 13.07
CA PHE A 233 -7.10 10.02 12.40
C PHE A 233 -7.29 8.56 12.81
N SER A 234 -8.49 8.27 13.29
CA SER A 234 -8.94 6.95 13.70
C SER A 234 -10.14 6.54 12.86
N PHE A 235 -9.95 5.61 11.93
CA PHE A 235 -11.04 5.00 11.17
C PHE A 235 -11.48 3.75 11.93
N SER A 236 -12.78 3.56 12.06
CA SER A 236 -13.33 2.34 12.64
C SER A 236 -14.63 1.94 11.95
N THR A 237 -14.90 0.64 11.91
CA THR A 237 -16.13 0.06 11.37
C THR A 237 -16.48 -1.18 12.17
N PHE A 238 -17.79 -1.44 12.34
CA PHE A 238 -18.30 -2.61 13.04
C PHE A 238 -19.26 -3.38 12.11
N PRO A 239 -18.74 -4.18 11.15
CA PRO A 239 -19.58 -4.94 10.24
C PRO A 239 -20.36 -6.03 10.97
N PRO A 240 -21.57 -6.40 10.50
CA PRO A 240 -22.31 -7.54 11.04
C PRO A 240 -21.57 -8.86 10.80
N ASP A 241 -21.83 -9.87 11.63
CA ASP A 241 -21.23 -11.22 11.57
C ASP A 241 -21.19 -11.82 10.15
N SER A 242 -22.22 -11.55 9.33
CA SER A 242 -22.32 -12.04 7.95
C SER A 242 -21.23 -11.50 7.01
N LEU A 243 -20.50 -10.45 7.40
CA LEU A 243 -19.38 -9.85 6.68
C LEU A 243 -18.02 -10.10 7.37
N VAL A 244 -18.00 -10.80 8.52
CA VAL A 244 -16.79 -11.08 9.31
C VAL A 244 -16.53 -12.60 9.29
N PRO A 245 -15.66 -13.11 8.39
CA PRO A 245 -15.61 -14.55 8.08
C PRO A 245 -15.14 -15.46 9.22
N ASP A 246 -14.43 -14.92 10.21
CA ASP A 246 -13.83 -15.67 11.32
C ASP A 246 -14.59 -15.58 12.65
N GLY A 247 -15.62 -14.72 12.74
CA GLY A 247 -16.52 -14.63 13.90
C GLY A 247 -15.86 -14.30 15.25
N LEU A 248 -14.66 -13.67 15.26
CA LEU A 248 -13.93 -13.36 16.50
C LEU A 248 -14.39 -12.04 17.16
N ASP A 249 -14.01 -10.91 16.56
CA ASP A 249 -14.32 -9.55 17.01
C ASP A 249 -14.83 -8.74 15.80
N ASN A 250 -16.00 -8.11 15.89
CA ASN A 250 -16.59 -7.44 14.72
C ASN A 250 -16.01 -6.05 14.45
N GLY A 251 -15.44 -5.37 15.45
CA GLY A 251 -14.82 -4.06 15.26
C GLY A 251 -13.47 -4.18 14.57
N PHE A 252 -13.24 -3.35 13.55
CA PHE A 252 -11.95 -3.14 12.90
C PHE A 252 -11.59 -1.67 12.94
N PHE A 253 -10.34 -1.34 13.27
CA PHE A 253 -9.86 0.04 13.29
C PHE A 253 -8.50 0.19 12.59
N VAL A 254 -8.23 1.40 12.12
CA VAL A 254 -6.89 1.90 11.78
C VAL A 254 -6.71 3.24 12.46
N PHE A 255 -5.56 3.42 13.10
CA PHE A 255 -5.14 4.63 13.77
C PHE A 255 -3.80 5.11 13.20
N VAL A 256 -3.70 6.41 12.94
CA VAL A 256 -2.45 7.07 12.52
C VAL A 256 -1.89 7.88 13.68
N ALA A 257 -0.69 7.54 14.13
CA ALA A 257 0.01 8.20 15.22
C ALA A 257 1.14 9.12 14.71
N GLU A 258 1.18 10.35 15.21
CA GLU A 258 2.24 11.34 14.93
C GLU A 258 2.66 12.01 16.24
N PRO A 259 3.97 12.20 16.53
CA PRO A 259 4.39 12.91 17.75
C PRO A 259 3.98 14.38 17.68
N ASP A 260 3.38 14.91 18.75
CA ASP A 260 3.00 16.33 18.80
C ASP A 260 4.24 17.23 18.79
N PRO A 261 4.43 18.11 17.77
CA PRO A 261 5.61 18.96 17.67
C PRO A 261 5.65 20.07 18.73
N SER A 262 4.58 20.31 19.49
CA SER A 262 4.46 21.40 20.47
C SER A 262 4.94 21.05 21.88
N ASN A 263 5.01 19.75 22.22
CA ASN A 263 5.51 19.30 23.52
C ASN A 263 7.06 19.24 23.53
N ASN A 264 7.67 20.37 23.91
CA ASN A 264 9.08 20.52 24.29
C ASN A 264 10.11 19.75 23.44
N THR A 265 10.56 20.36 22.33
CA THR A 265 11.88 20.05 21.78
C THR A 265 12.93 21.00 22.34
N ASP A 266 13.42 20.72 23.55
CA ASP A 266 14.76 21.18 23.93
C ASP A 266 15.76 20.64 22.88
N ILE A 267 16.81 21.41 22.56
CA ILE A 267 17.82 20.96 21.60
C ILE A 267 18.63 19.86 22.28
N ILE A 268 18.34 18.60 21.95
CA ILE A 268 19.07 17.45 22.48
C ILE A 268 20.47 17.42 21.89
N ASP A 269 21.49 17.43 22.76
CA ASP A 269 22.89 17.24 22.40
C ASP A 269 23.10 15.86 21.77
N LYS A 270 23.86 15.80 20.67
CA LYS A 270 24.08 14.57 19.90
C LYS A 270 25.53 14.14 19.95
N VAL A 271 25.77 12.85 19.90
CA VAL A 271 27.12 12.26 19.83
C VAL A 271 27.20 11.45 18.55
N PHE A 272 27.93 11.95 17.55
CA PHE A 272 28.01 11.36 16.21
C PHE A 272 29.32 10.60 15.98
N THR A 273 29.26 9.38 15.45
CA THR A 273 30.41 8.75 14.78
C THR A 273 30.08 8.54 13.32
N LEU A 274 30.81 9.21 12.43
CA LEU A 274 30.72 9.00 11.00
C LEU A 274 31.78 7.97 10.57
N ILE A 275 31.34 6.82 10.07
CA ILE A 275 32.19 5.75 9.54
C ILE A 275 32.14 5.81 8.01
N ILE A 276 33.29 6.02 7.36
CA ILE A 276 33.43 6.21 5.91
C ILE A 276 34.27 5.08 5.31
N ASP A 277 33.66 4.30 4.42
CA ASP A 277 34.39 3.34 3.59
C ASP A 277 35.31 4.07 2.60
N ARG A 278 36.59 3.71 2.62
CA ARG A 278 37.59 4.18 1.67
C ARG A 278 38.29 3.04 0.92
N SER A 279 37.66 1.87 0.82
CA SER A 279 38.10 0.74 0.00
C SER A 279 38.35 1.12 -1.47
N GLY A 280 39.05 0.27 -2.22
CA GLY A 280 39.34 0.53 -3.63
C GLY A 280 38.10 0.64 -4.52
N SER A 281 37.00 -0.04 -4.17
CA SER A 281 35.73 -0.01 -4.88
C SER A 281 35.04 1.36 -4.81
N MET A 282 35.26 2.12 -3.75
CA MET A 282 34.74 3.48 -3.57
C MET A 282 35.34 4.54 -4.52
N SER A 283 36.31 4.19 -5.36
CA SER A 283 36.98 5.14 -6.27
C SER A 283 36.04 5.87 -7.24
N GLY A 284 36.44 7.07 -7.66
CA GLY A 284 35.64 7.93 -8.54
C GLY A 284 34.48 8.62 -7.82
N THR A 285 33.31 8.66 -8.45
CA THR A 285 32.14 9.43 -8.00
C THR A 285 31.59 8.98 -6.64
N LYS A 286 31.77 7.71 -6.25
CA LYS A 286 31.30 7.19 -4.95
C LYS A 286 32.03 7.82 -3.76
N MET A 287 33.35 7.97 -3.85
CA MET A 287 34.15 8.70 -2.86
C MET A 287 33.80 10.20 -2.84
N GLU A 288 33.50 10.81 -3.99
CA GLU A 288 33.01 12.20 -4.02
C GLU A 288 31.64 12.34 -3.33
N GLN A 289 30.71 11.42 -3.58
CA GLN A 289 29.41 11.36 -2.89
C GLN A 289 29.58 11.16 -1.38
N ALA A 290 30.43 10.21 -0.94
CA ALA A 290 30.70 9.97 0.47
C ALA A 290 31.32 11.20 1.17
N LYS A 291 32.28 11.89 0.52
CA LYS A 291 32.86 13.13 1.05
C LYS A 291 31.87 14.29 1.11
N ASN A 292 31.02 14.43 0.09
CA ASN A 292 29.98 15.45 0.08
C ASN A 292 28.97 15.20 1.20
N ALA A 293 28.59 13.94 1.43
CA ALA A 293 27.74 13.55 2.55
C ALA A 293 28.36 13.87 3.91
N ALA A 294 29.60 13.41 4.12
CA ALA A 294 30.37 13.68 5.32
C ALA A 294 30.50 15.18 5.61
N THR A 295 30.79 15.96 4.57
CA THR A 295 30.91 17.43 4.62
C THR A 295 29.59 18.06 5.03
N TYR A 296 28.48 17.67 4.41
CA TYR A 296 27.15 18.20 4.72
C TYR A 296 26.73 17.90 6.16
N ILE A 297 26.95 16.67 6.63
CA ILE A 297 26.66 16.26 8.01
C ILE A 297 27.45 17.14 9.00
N VAL A 298 28.77 17.22 8.84
CA VAL A 298 29.65 18.00 9.74
C VAL A 298 29.32 19.49 9.72
N GLN A 299 28.91 20.06 8.58
CA GLN A 299 28.53 21.47 8.46
C GLN A 299 27.18 21.82 9.11
N ASN A 300 26.29 20.83 9.31
CA ASN A 300 24.95 21.06 9.83
C ASN A 300 24.79 20.71 11.33
N LEU A 301 25.83 20.19 11.98
CA LEU A 301 25.83 19.94 13.44
C LEU A 301 25.53 21.21 14.25
N ASN A 302 24.91 21.02 15.42
CA ASN A 302 24.50 22.10 16.30
C ASN A 302 25.59 22.42 17.32
N GLU A 303 25.63 23.66 17.82
CA GLU A 303 26.46 24.01 18.98
C GLU A 303 25.97 23.22 20.21
N GLY A 304 26.84 22.40 20.80
CA GLY A 304 26.48 21.40 21.83
C GLY A 304 26.73 19.95 21.39
N ASP A 305 26.59 19.66 20.08
CA ASP A 305 26.85 18.33 19.52
C ASP A 305 28.34 17.95 19.64
N LYS A 306 28.63 16.66 19.77
CA LYS A 306 29.96 16.06 19.68
C LYS A 306 30.05 15.14 18.48
N PHE A 307 31.22 15.02 17.89
CA PHE A 307 31.40 14.14 16.73
C PHE A 307 32.81 13.53 16.63
N ASN A 308 32.91 12.42 15.90
CA ASN A 308 34.17 11.88 15.40
C ASN A 308 33.99 11.31 13.99
N ILE A 309 35.10 11.10 13.29
CA ILE A 309 35.14 10.53 11.95
C ILE A 309 36.12 9.37 11.95
N ILE A 310 35.68 8.24 11.43
CA ILE A 310 36.46 7.02 11.20
C ILE A 310 36.43 6.74 9.72
N ASP A 311 37.57 6.43 9.13
CA ASP A 311 37.66 5.96 7.75
C ASP A 311 38.45 4.65 7.68
N PHE A 312 37.93 3.71 6.89
CA PHE A 312 38.42 2.33 6.92
C PHE A 312 38.62 1.74 5.53
N ASP A 313 39.66 0.92 5.43
CA ASP A 313 39.87 -0.06 4.38
C ASP A 313 40.24 -1.42 5.04
N ASP A 314 41.37 -2.03 4.71
CA ASP A 314 42.03 -3.03 5.56
C ASP A 314 42.65 -2.42 6.83
N ILE A 315 42.84 -1.09 6.86
CA ILE A 315 43.38 -0.32 7.98
C ILE A 315 42.31 0.68 8.44
N ILE A 316 42.05 0.73 9.74
CA ILE A 316 41.10 1.67 10.33
C ILE A 316 41.87 2.89 10.86
N THR A 317 41.43 4.09 10.49
CA THR A 317 41.94 5.37 10.98
C THR A 317 40.81 6.23 11.51
N SER A 318 41.13 7.18 12.37
CA SER A 318 40.17 8.07 13.02
C SER A 318 40.73 9.48 13.11
N PHE A 319 39.86 10.47 12.90
CA PHE A 319 40.17 11.89 13.01
C PHE A 319 40.63 12.28 14.42
N SER A 320 40.00 11.70 15.44
CA SER A 320 40.32 11.88 16.86
C SER A 320 40.25 10.52 17.59
N PRO A 321 40.99 10.30 18.69
CA PRO A 321 40.83 9.10 19.52
C PRO A 321 39.50 9.02 20.30
N ILE A 322 38.78 10.15 20.44
CA ILE A 322 37.47 10.26 21.10
C ILE A 322 36.61 11.31 20.38
N HIS A 323 35.30 11.34 20.64
CA HIS A 323 34.43 12.42 20.18
C HIS A 323 34.92 13.80 20.65
N VAL A 324 34.88 14.78 19.75
CA VAL A 324 35.24 16.18 20.02
C VAL A 324 34.01 17.08 19.91
N ASP A 325 33.98 18.16 20.67
CA ASP A 325 32.88 19.13 20.63
C ASP A 325 32.80 19.81 19.25
N PHE A 326 31.58 20.03 18.75
CA PHE A 326 31.34 20.81 17.55
C PHE A 326 31.64 22.29 17.80
N ASN A 327 32.63 22.81 17.07
CA ASN A 327 33.00 24.21 17.06
C ASN A 327 33.72 24.54 15.74
N PRO A 328 33.89 25.82 15.37
CA PRO A 328 34.52 26.19 14.10
C PRO A 328 35.96 25.67 13.90
N THR A 329 36.72 25.43 14.96
CA THR A 329 38.08 24.86 14.84
C THR A 329 38.04 23.38 14.48
N ASN A 330 37.30 22.59 15.26
CA ASN A 330 37.16 21.15 15.04
C ASN A 330 36.44 20.85 13.71
N MET A 331 35.42 21.63 13.36
CA MET A 331 34.74 21.55 12.06
C MET A 331 35.72 21.72 10.90
N ASN A 332 36.53 22.78 10.89
CA ASN A 332 37.48 23.02 9.79
C ASN A 332 38.58 21.94 9.71
N GLN A 333 39.03 21.40 10.85
CA GLN A 333 39.98 20.28 10.89
C GLN A 333 39.34 18.98 10.34
N ALA A 334 38.09 18.71 10.69
CA ALA A 334 37.33 17.56 10.20
C ALA A 334 37.05 17.64 8.69
N LEU A 335 36.70 18.83 8.18
CA LEU A 335 36.54 19.06 6.74
C LEU A 335 37.87 18.83 5.99
N ALA A 336 38.99 19.27 6.55
CA ALA A 336 40.32 18.94 6.00
C ALA A 336 40.59 17.43 6.03
N TYR A 337 40.25 16.73 7.12
CA TYR A 337 40.36 15.27 7.22
C TYR A 337 39.55 14.56 6.12
N ILE A 338 38.24 14.85 6.01
CA ILE A 338 37.34 14.32 4.98
C ILE A 338 37.92 14.57 3.57
N SER A 339 38.41 15.78 3.30
CA SER A 339 38.99 16.12 1.99
C SER A 339 40.20 15.24 1.62
N SER A 340 40.96 14.77 2.62
CA SER A 340 42.17 13.97 2.46
C SER A 340 41.92 12.47 2.25
N ILE A 341 40.74 11.94 2.56
CA ILE A 341 40.39 10.52 2.37
C ILE A 341 40.52 10.14 0.89
N TYR A 342 41.03 8.95 0.57
CA TYR A 342 41.08 8.47 -0.81
C TYR A 342 40.92 6.95 -0.88
N ALA A 343 40.30 6.48 -1.96
CA ALA A 343 39.98 5.08 -2.19
C ALA A 343 41.26 4.22 -2.34
N ARG A 344 41.44 3.21 -1.49
CA ARG A 344 42.54 2.22 -1.50
C ARG A 344 42.15 0.97 -0.70
N GLY A 345 42.90 -0.13 -0.84
CA GLY A 345 42.80 -1.26 0.09
C GLY A 345 41.53 -2.12 -0.04
N LEU A 346 41.32 -2.97 0.96
CA LEU A 346 40.14 -3.86 1.10
C LEU A 346 39.07 -3.22 2.01
N THR A 347 38.10 -3.99 2.50
CA THR A 347 36.94 -3.49 3.25
C THR A 347 36.77 -4.28 4.56
N ASN A 348 37.26 -3.75 5.69
CA ASN A 348 37.14 -4.37 7.02
C ASN A 348 36.05 -3.69 7.87
N ILE A 349 34.78 -4.05 7.61
CA ILE A 349 33.63 -3.48 8.33
C ILE A 349 33.71 -3.80 9.84
N SER A 350 34.03 -5.05 10.22
CA SER A 350 34.15 -5.44 11.63
C SER A 350 35.10 -4.54 12.42
N GLY A 351 36.30 -4.29 11.88
CA GLY A 351 37.31 -3.46 12.54
C GLY A 351 36.92 -1.99 12.64
N ALA A 352 36.08 -1.49 11.73
CA ALA A 352 35.56 -0.13 11.81
C ALA A 352 34.61 0.02 13.01
N PHE A 353 33.71 -0.94 13.22
CA PHE A 353 32.83 -0.99 14.38
C PHE A 353 33.59 -1.24 15.69
N ASP A 354 34.62 -2.10 15.69
CA ASP A 354 35.52 -2.33 16.84
C ASP A 354 36.20 -1.05 17.35
N VAL A 355 36.45 -0.08 16.45
CA VAL A 355 37.02 1.24 16.80
C VAL A 355 35.94 2.28 17.11
N ALA A 356 34.77 2.19 16.45
CA ALA A 356 33.69 3.16 16.59
C ALA A 356 32.89 3.03 17.89
N VAL A 357 32.42 1.82 18.18
CA VAL A 357 31.45 1.56 19.25
C VAL A 357 32.04 1.86 20.65
N PRO A 358 33.30 1.50 20.99
CA PRO A 358 33.87 1.82 22.30
C PRO A 358 33.99 3.32 22.61
N GLN A 359 33.94 4.21 21.61
CA GLN A 359 33.99 5.66 21.84
C GLN A 359 32.72 6.18 22.54
N PHE A 360 31.59 5.49 22.37
CA PHE A 360 30.33 5.79 23.06
C PHE A 360 30.31 5.40 24.53
N SER A 361 31.35 4.75 25.07
CA SER A 361 31.47 4.42 26.50
C SER A 361 31.48 5.62 27.46
N THR A 362 31.56 6.85 26.93
CA THR A 362 31.44 8.10 27.69
C THR A 362 30.15 8.88 27.40
N ALA A 363 29.31 8.37 26.51
CA ALA A 363 27.97 8.88 26.25
C ALA A 363 26.97 8.35 27.29
N ASN A 364 25.72 8.79 27.19
CA ASN A 364 24.62 8.32 28.01
C ASN A 364 23.31 8.42 27.23
N ASP A 365 22.22 7.84 27.74
CA ASP A 365 20.96 7.80 26.99
C ASP A 365 20.21 9.15 26.94
N SER A 366 20.65 10.18 27.67
CA SER A 366 20.09 11.55 27.52
C SER A 366 20.66 12.32 26.33
N THR A 367 21.66 11.77 25.63
CA THR A 367 22.16 12.30 24.34
C THR A 367 21.74 11.40 23.18
N ALA A 368 21.58 11.98 21.98
CA ALA A 368 21.31 11.19 20.78
C ALA A 368 22.63 10.56 20.27
N ASN A 369 22.86 9.29 20.60
CA ASN A 369 24.09 8.58 20.23
C ASN A 369 23.91 7.93 18.87
N ILE A 370 24.61 8.44 17.85
CA ILE A 370 24.34 8.14 16.44
C ILE A 370 25.60 7.67 15.72
N ILE A 371 25.52 6.50 15.08
CA ILE A 371 26.49 6.05 14.09
C ILE A 371 25.89 6.25 12.69
N ILE A 372 26.66 6.88 11.81
CA ILE A 372 26.35 7.01 10.38
C ILE A 372 27.39 6.20 9.61
N PHE A 373 26.96 5.21 8.85
CA PHE A 373 27.83 4.28 8.14
C PHE A 373 27.69 4.46 6.62
N LEU A 374 28.72 4.97 5.95
CA LEU A 374 28.78 5.15 4.50
C LEU A 374 29.64 4.04 3.88
N THR A 375 29.09 3.23 2.97
CA THR A 375 29.81 2.08 2.37
C THR A 375 29.29 1.69 1.00
N ASP A 376 30.10 1.03 0.17
CA ASP A 376 29.61 0.32 -1.03
C ASP A 376 29.43 -1.20 -0.84
N GLY A 377 29.76 -1.73 0.33
CA GLY A 377 28.90 -2.71 1.01
C GLY A 377 29.41 -4.16 1.12
N GLU A 378 30.51 -4.53 0.49
CA GLU A 378 31.06 -5.89 0.58
C GLU A 378 32.26 -5.97 1.55
N ALA A 379 32.09 -6.68 2.67
CA ALA A 379 33.19 -6.99 3.60
C ALA A 379 34.18 -7.98 2.96
N THR A 380 35.40 -7.52 2.70
CA THR A 380 36.46 -8.30 2.04
C THR A 380 37.67 -8.56 2.95
N ALA A 381 37.69 -7.97 4.15
CA ALA A 381 38.68 -8.21 5.20
C ALA A 381 37.99 -8.26 6.58
N GLY A 382 38.66 -8.84 7.58
CA GLY A 382 38.05 -9.06 8.91
C GLY A 382 36.99 -10.17 8.87
N ILE A 383 35.81 -9.92 9.46
CA ILE A 383 34.65 -10.82 9.38
C ILE A 383 33.93 -10.56 8.06
N THR A 384 34.03 -11.50 7.12
CA THR A 384 33.44 -11.42 5.78
C THR A 384 32.10 -12.16 5.63
N ASN A 385 31.72 -12.98 6.61
CA ASN A 385 30.42 -13.64 6.63
C ASN A 385 29.35 -12.68 7.20
N THR A 386 28.29 -12.43 6.43
CA THR A 386 27.21 -11.49 6.77
C THR A 386 26.57 -11.75 8.13
N GLU A 387 26.18 -12.99 8.44
CA GLU A 387 25.51 -13.35 9.69
C GLU A 387 26.43 -13.16 10.91
N GLN A 388 27.69 -13.59 10.79
CA GLN A 388 28.70 -13.39 11.84
C GLN A 388 29.01 -11.90 12.06
N LEU A 389 29.01 -11.10 10.99
CA LEU A 389 29.25 -9.65 11.08
C LEU A 389 28.09 -8.92 11.77
N ILE A 390 26.84 -9.26 11.44
CA ILE A 390 25.64 -8.73 12.11
C ILE A 390 25.68 -9.08 13.61
N GLN A 391 25.91 -10.36 13.94
CA GLN A 391 26.02 -10.82 15.32
C GLN A 391 27.15 -10.11 16.08
N HIS A 392 28.31 -9.91 15.46
CA HIS A 392 29.45 -9.20 16.05
C HIS A 392 29.11 -7.75 16.37
N ILE A 393 28.53 -7.00 15.42
CA ILE A 393 28.16 -5.59 15.59
C ILE A 393 27.10 -5.43 16.69
N ASN A 394 26.04 -6.27 16.66
CA ASN A 394 24.96 -6.20 17.65
C ASN A 394 25.47 -6.52 19.06
N ASN A 395 26.29 -7.56 19.22
CA ASN A 395 26.92 -7.88 20.50
C ASN A 395 27.81 -6.74 20.99
N LEU A 396 28.60 -6.12 20.10
CA LEU A 396 29.49 -5.02 20.45
C LEU A 396 28.70 -3.79 20.94
N ILE A 397 27.63 -3.41 20.25
CA ILE A 397 26.76 -2.29 20.67
C ILE A 397 26.10 -2.59 22.02
N GLN A 398 25.57 -3.80 22.23
CA GLN A 398 25.00 -4.23 23.51
C GLN A 398 25.98 -4.14 24.68
N THR A 399 27.29 -4.34 24.47
CA THR A 399 28.27 -4.20 25.56
C THR A 399 28.54 -2.75 26.03
N THR A 400 28.03 -1.74 25.32
CA THR A 400 28.17 -0.34 25.76
C THR A 400 27.18 0.08 26.85
N GLU A 401 26.11 -0.70 27.06
CA GLU A 401 24.96 -0.33 27.91
C GLU A 401 24.34 1.04 27.57
N THR A 402 24.52 1.53 26.32
CA THR A 402 23.93 2.78 25.81
C THR A 402 23.13 2.55 24.54
N ASN A 403 22.04 3.28 24.38
CA ASN A 403 21.20 3.27 23.18
C ASN A 403 21.92 3.98 22.02
N ILE A 404 22.43 3.20 21.06
CA ILE A 404 23.07 3.70 19.82
C ILE A 404 22.11 3.52 18.64
N LEU A 405 21.93 4.58 17.85
CA LEU A 405 21.17 4.58 16.59
C LEU A 405 22.12 4.40 15.41
N LEU A 406 21.95 3.34 14.61
CA LEU A 406 22.79 3.06 13.44
C LEU A 406 22.07 3.32 12.11
N PHE A 407 22.51 4.34 11.38
CA PHE A 407 21.99 4.66 10.04
C PHE A 407 23.00 4.29 8.96
N SER A 408 22.59 3.45 8.02
CA SER A 408 23.46 2.96 6.94
C SER A 408 23.13 3.61 5.60
N PHE A 409 24.15 4.06 4.87
CA PHE A 409 24.04 4.61 3.53
C PHE A 409 24.86 3.78 2.56
N GLY A 410 24.16 2.95 1.77
CA GLY A 410 24.78 2.19 0.68
C GLY A 410 25.01 3.10 -0.53
N ILE A 411 26.22 3.15 -1.08
CA ILE A 411 26.59 4.05 -2.18
C ILE A 411 26.82 3.25 -3.48
N GLY A 412 25.94 3.45 -4.46
CA GLY A 412 26.02 2.78 -5.76
C GLY A 412 25.30 1.42 -5.84
N PRO A 413 25.36 0.75 -7.00
CA PRO A 413 24.43 -0.34 -7.36
C PRO A 413 24.87 -1.76 -6.95
N TYR A 414 25.98 -1.92 -6.23
CA TYR A 414 26.57 -3.24 -5.89
C TYR A 414 26.79 -3.35 -4.38
N ILE A 415 25.72 -3.13 -3.62
CA ILE A 415 25.71 -3.05 -2.15
C ILE A 415 25.09 -4.31 -1.52
N ASN A 416 25.59 -4.70 -0.34
CA ASN A 416 24.96 -5.74 0.47
C ASN A 416 23.78 -5.15 1.25
N GLU A 417 22.64 -4.96 0.57
CA GLU A 417 21.42 -4.38 1.15
C GLU A 417 20.94 -5.14 2.39
N GLN A 418 21.09 -6.47 2.40
CA GLN A 418 20.73 -7.31 3.55
C GLN A 418 21.54 -6.93 4.80
N LEU A 419 22.86 -6.82 4.68
CA LEU A 419 23.73 -6.42 5.79
C LEU A 419 23.34 -5.03 6.32
N LEU A 420 23.26 -4.04 5.43
CA LEU A 420 23.03 -2.64 5.81
C LEU A 420 21.64 -2.44 6.43
N THR A 421 20.62 -3.11 5.90
CA THR A 421 19.26 -3.06 6.43
C THR A 421 19.20 -3.70 7.81
N GLN A 422 19.77 -4.91 7.97
CA GLN A 422 19.65 -5.64 9.23
C GLN A 422 20.40 -4.94 10.38
N ILE A 423 21.66 -4.52 10.19
CA ILE A 423 22.41 -3.84 11.26
C ILE A 423 21.75 -2.52 11.67
N SER A 424 21.14 -1.79 10.73
CA SER A 424 20.42 -0.56 11.06
C SER A 424 19.13 -0.83 11.83
N LEU A 425 18.32 -1.79 11.39
CA LEU A 425 17.07 -2.16 12.08
C LEU A 425 17.33 -2.70 13.50
N ASP A 426 18.31 -3.59 13.66
CA ASP A 426 18.69 -4.19 14.94
C ASP A 426 19.18 -3.14 15.96
N ASN A 427 19.67 -2.00 15.47
CA ASN A 427 20.19 -0.88 16.27
C ASN A 427 19.38 0.40 16.01
N ASN A 428 18.05 0.25 15.99
CA ASN A 428 17.03 1.30 16.05
C ASN A 428 17.00 2.35 14.91
N GLY A 429 17.88 2.25 13.92
CA GLY A 429 17.97 3.14 12.76
C GLY A 429 17.38 2.54 11.48
N PHE A 430 17.81 3.06 10.33
CA PHE A 430 17.38 2.58 9.01
C PHE A 430 18.52 2.63 7.98
N ALA A 431 18.38 1.86 6.90
CA ALA A 431 19.26 1.94 5.73
C ALA A 431 18.65 2.82 4.63
N THR A 432 19.49 3.47 3.84
CA THR A 432 19.10 4.21 2.64
C THR A 432 20.14 4.01 1.56
N PHE A 433 19.71 3.94 0.30
CA PHE A 433 20.59 3.59 -0.82
C PHE A 433 20.71 4.77 -1.78
N LEU A 434 21.94 5.26 -1.95
CA LEU A 434 22.28 6.47 -2.67
C LEU A 434 22.61 6.12 -4.12
N LEU A 435 21.68 6.45 -5.02
CA LEU A 435 21.88 6.42 -6.45
C LEU A 435 22.40 7.78 -6.96
N ASN A 436 22.86 7.79 -8.21
CA ASN A 436 23.43 9.00 -8.80
C ASN A 436 22.38 10.12 -8.90
N ASN A 437 22.69 11.26 -8.24
CA ASN A 437 21.99 12.56 -8.24
C ASN A 437 21.02 12.86 -7.08
N GLU A 438 20.79 11.96 -6.12
CA GLU A 438 19.76 12.18 -5.05
C GLU A 438 20.33 12.59 -3.66
N LEU A 439 21.65 12.80 -3.58
CA LEU A 439 22.39 12.93 -2.31
C LEU A 439 21.91 14.07 -1.39
N GLU A 440 21.70 15.27 -1.93
CA GLU A 440 21.38 16.48 -1.14
C GLU A 440 20.01 16.38 -0.47
N GLU A 441 19.03 15.80 -1.18
CA GLU A 441 17.67 15.63 -0.65
C GLU A 441 17.63 14.53 0.42
N VAL A 442 18.23 13.36 0.13
CA VAL A 442 18.31 12.24 1.08
C VAL A 442 18.94 12.67 2.40
N LEU A 443 20.05 13.42 2.35
CA LEU A 443 20.72 13.91 3.55
C LEU A 443 19.95 15.02 4.27
N THR A 444 19.20 15.84 3.53
CA THR A 444 18.32 16.85 4.14
C THR A 444 17.16 16.20 4.87
N ASN A 445 16.50 15.21 4.26
CA ASN A 445 15.42 14.43 4.87
C ASN A 445 15.93 13.67 6.10
N PHE A 446 17.08 12.98 5.99
CA PHE A 446 17.76 12.33 7.11
C PHE A 446 18.06 13.30 8.25
N TYR A 447 18.63 14.47 7.94
CA TYR A 447 18.97 15.45 8.98
C TYR A 447 17.73 15.97 9.69
N GLN A 448 16.62 16.22 8.98
CA GLN A 448 15.35 16.60 9.63
C GLN A 448 14.80 15.49 10.54
N GLN A 449 14.95 14.22 10.16
CA GLN A 449 14.51 13.08 10.98
C GLN A 449 15.32 12.94 12.29
N ILE A 450 16.66 13.04 12.24
CA ILE A 450 17.51 12.88 13.44
C ILE A 450 17.63 14.14 14.32
N ARG A 451 17.25 15.32 13.81
CA ARG A 451 17.29 16.58 14.58
C ARG A 451 16.30 16.62 15.74
N ASN A 452 15.26 15.81 15.66
CA ASN A 452 14.05 15.90 16.45
C ASN A 452 13.89 14.64 17.32
N PRO A 453 13.07 14.68 18.38
CA PRO A 453 12.88 13.50 19.23
C PRO A 453 12.34 12.32 18.44
N VAL A 454 13.04 11.20 18.60
CA VAL A 454 12.61 9.87 18.17
C VAL A 454 11.90 9.26 19.37
N LEU A 455 10.67 8.77 19.19
CA LEU A 455 10.09 7.83 20.14
C LEU A 455 10.70 6.46 19.86
N LEU A 456 11.65 6.06 20.68
CA LEU A 456 12.19 4.71 20.70
C LEU A 456 11.29 3.81 21.55
N ASN A 457 11.43 2.49 21.39
CA ASN A 457 10.77 1.51 22.25
C ASN A 457 9.24 1.73 22.33
N THR A 458 8.64 2.07 21.19
CA THR A 458 7.21 2.42 21.07
C THR A 458 6.31 1.31 21.57
N SER A 459 5.35 1.66 22.42
CA SER A 459 4.30 0.78 22.93
C SER A 459 2.95 1.49 22.85
N ILE A 460 1.88 0.74 22.59
CA ILE A 460 0.52 1.27 22.54
C ILE A 460 -0.37 0.55 23.55
N SER A 461 -1.17 1.32 24.28
CA SER A 461 -2.15 0.81 25.23
C SER A 461 -3.46 1.59 25.12
N PHE A 462 -4.52 1.08 25.73
CA PHE A 462 -5.88 1.55 25.49
C PHE A 462 -6.66 1.57 26.80
N ASP A 463 -7.35 2.67 27.05
CA ASP A 463 -8.26 2.82 28.20
C ASP A 463 -9.68 3.17 27.73
N PRO A 464 -10.68 2.29 27.91
CA PRO A 464 -10.56 0.92 28.40
C PRO A 464 -9.90 -0.05 27.39
N GLN A 465 -9.42 -1.20 27.87
CA GLN A 465 -8.72 -2.19 27.07
C GLN A 465 -9.68 -3.07 26.23
N TYR A 466 -10.33 -2.47 25.23
CA TYR A 466 -11.28 -3.15 24.32
C TYR A 466 -10.64 -3.66 23.02
N LEU A 467 -9.38 -3.31 22.75
CA LEU A 467 -8.69 -3.57 21.50
C LEU A 467 -7.82 -4.85 21.56
N THR A 468 -7.82 -5.60 20.46
CA THR A 468 -7.15 -6.90 20.31
C THR A 468 -6.44 -6.98 18.94
N GLN A 469 -5.49 -7.92 18.80
CA GLN A 469 -4.86 -8.27 17.52
C GLN A 469 -4.32 -7.05 16.75
N ILE A 470 -3.53 -6.23 17.46
CA ILE A 470 -2.98 -4.96 17.00
C ILE A 470 -1.68 -5.20 16.23
N PHE A 471 -1.50 -4.50 15.12
CA PHE A 471 -0.32 -4.59 14.26
C PHE A 471 0.12 -3.19 13.75
N PRO A 472 1.40 -2.98 13.40
CA PRO A 472 2.52 -3.93 13.46
C PRO A 472 2.90 -4.33 14.89
N ASP A 473 3.49 -5.53 15.04
CA ASP A 473 3.99 -6.07 16.31
C ASP A 473 5.37 -6.72 16.07
N PRO A 474 6.47 -6.21 16.67
CA PRO A 474 6.53 -5.02 17.53
C PRO A 474 6.22 -3.72 16.75
N LEU A 475 5.85 -2.67 17.47
CA LEU A 475 5.67 -1.34 16.89
C LEU A 475 7.03 -0.73 16.50
N PRO A 476 7.12 -0.04 15.34
CA PRO A 476 8.33 0.65 14.91
C PRO A 476 8.55 1.97 15.67
N ASN A 477 9.82 2.30 15.91
CA ASN A 477 10.23 3.61 16.42
C ASN A 477 9.66 4.75 15.57
N LEU A 478 9.21 5.83 16.22
CA LEU A 478 8.49 6.92 15.58
C LEU A 478 9.33 8.21 15.57
N TYR A 479 9.80 8.59 14.39
CA TYR A 479 10.57 9.82 14.17
C TYR A 479 9.61 11.01 13.92
N LYS A 480 9.95 12.21 14.39
CA LYS A 480 9.14 13.41 14.09
C LYS A 480 9.11 13.66 12.58
N GLY A 481 7.92 13.97 12.06
CA GLY A 481 7.67 14.13 10.63
C GLY A 481 7.40 12.81 9.90
N GLN A 482 7.54 11.66 10.56
CA GLN A 482 6.95 10.39 10.14
C GLN A 482 5.63 10.14 10.88
N GLN A 483 4.89 9.13 10.43
CA GLN A 483 3.67 8.65 11.05
C GLN A 483 3.70 7.12 11.15
N MET A 484 3.11 6.59 12.22
CA MET A 484 2.93 5.15 12.41
C MET A 484 1.47 4.78 12.18
N ILE A 485 1.23 3.83 11.26
CA ILE A 485 -0.10 3.31 10.96
C ILE A 485 -0.29 2.00 11.71
N VAL A 486 -1.22 2.02 12.67
CA VAL A 486 -1.56 0.87 13.52
C VAL A 486 -2.96 0.38 13.15
N SER A 487 -3.15 -0.91 12.90
CA SER A 487 -4.48 -1.51 12.75
C SER A 487 -4.76 -2.53 13.85
N GLY A 488 -6.03 -2.87 14.04
CA GLY A 488 -6.42 -3.91 14.99
C GLY A 488 -7.92 -4.16 15.01
N ARG A 489 -8.37 -4.95 15.99
CA ARG A 489 -9.77 -5.26 16.23
C ARG A 489 -10.26 -4.72 17.55
N TYR A 490 -11.56 -4.61 17.71
CA TYR A 490 -12.21 -4.27 18.97
C TYR A 490 -13.53 -5.03 19.17
N SER A 491 -13.81 -5.41 20.41
CA SER A 491 -15.02 -6.13 20.79
C SER A 491 -16.19 -5.19 21.12
N THR A 492 -15.88 -4.03 21.69
CA THR A 492 -16.85 -3.10 22.29
C THR A 492 -16.71 -1.71 21.66
N PRO A 493 -17.76 -1.15 21.02
CA PRO A 493 -17.72 0.20 20.48
C PRO A 493 -17.84 1.26 21.59
N GLY A 494 -17.51 2.52 21.25
CA GLY A 494 -17.57 3.65 22.18
C GLY A 494 -16.27 4.44 22.28
N ASN A 495 -16.19 5.33 23.27
CA ASN A 495 -15.03 6.19 23.47
C ASN A 495 -13.90 5.45 24.20
N ILE A 496 -12.70 5.54 23.66
CA ILE A 496 -11.45 5.07 24.26
C ILE A 496 -10.42 6.21 24.26
N ASN A 497 -9.38 6.06 25.08
CA ASN A 497 -8.15 6.82 24.95
C ASN A 497 -7.03 5.87 24.48
N ILE A 498 -6.48 6.13 23.30
CA ILE A 498 -5.26 5.46 22.82
C ILE A 498 -4.07 6.15 23.50
N ILE A 499 -3.18 5.34 24.06
CA ILE A 499 -2.01 5.79 24.81
C ILE A 499 -0.77 5.28 24.07
N LEU A 500 -0.11 6.15 23.32
CA LEU A 500 1.19 5.88 22.72
C LEU A 500 2.28 6.27 23.73
N SER A 501 3.10 5.32 24.14
CA SER A 501 4.23 5.54 25.03
C SER A 501 5.54 5.12 24.36
N GLY A 502 6.64 5.70 24.78
CA GLY A 502 7.98 5.28 24.39
C GLY A 502 9.04 6.11 25.09
N GLU A 503 10.28 5.94 24.66
CA GLU A 503 11.44 6.58 25.24
C GLU A 503 11.99 7.64 24.27
N ALA A 504 12.15 8.87 24.72
CA ALA A 504 12.90 9.91 24.03
C ALA A 504 14.08 10.31 24.92
N PHE A 505 15.27 9.85 24.55
CA PHE A 505 16.55 10.14 25.23
C PHE A 505 16.51 9.88 26.76
N GLY A 506 16.25 8.63 27.15
CA GLY A 506 16.17 8.22 28.55
C GLY A 506 14.95 8.74 29.32
N GLN A 507 14.05 9.51 28.68
CA GLN A 507 12.80 9.97 29.28
C GLN A 507 11.60 9.25 28.68
N ASN A 508 10.72 8.75 29.54
CA ASN A 508 9.44 8.19 29.12
C ASN A 508 8.51 9.32 28.66
N VAL A 509 8.11 9.28 27.39
CA VAL A 509 7.17 10.22 26.77
C VAL A 509 5.88 9.47 26.44
N GLN A 510 4.74 10.11 26.72
CA GLN A 510 3.41 9.55 26.49
C GLN A 510 2.53 10.57 25.78
N TYR A 511 1.86 10.13 24.71
CA TYR A 511 0.83 10.87 24.00
C TYR A 511 -0.52 10.18 24.18
N ASN A 512 -1.56 10.99 24.43
CA ASN A 512 -2.91 10.53 24.72
C ASN A 512 -3.86 11.02 23.63
N TYR A 513 -4.65 10.09 23.09
CA TYR A 513 -5.39 10.25 21.85
C TYR A 513 -6.83 9.77 22.03
N PRO A 514 -7.78 10.68 22.30
CA PRO A 514 -9.19 10.32 22.45
C PRO A 514 -9.77 9.90 21.11
N VAL A 515 -10.37 8.71 21.06
CA VAL A 515 -10.92 8.07 19.85
C VAL A 515 -12.31 7.51 20.13
N THR A 516 -13.22 7.65 19.16
CA THR A 516 -14.54 7.01 19.19
C THR A 516 -14.56 5.85 18.21
N LEU A 517 -14.80 4.63 18.72
CA LEU A 517 -14.96 3.42 17.94
C LEU A 517 -16.42 3.29 17.46
N ALA A 518 -16.60 3.07 16.16
CA ALA A 518 -17.90 2.93 15.52
C ALA A 518 -18.69 1.73 16.08
N ASP A 519 -20.00 1.90 16.24
CA ASP A 519 -20.97 0.88 16.71
C ASP A 519 -21.69 0.15 15.57
N SER A 520 -21.38 0.52 14.32
CA SER A 520 -22.12 0.12 13.13
C SER A 520 -21.20 0.01 11.91
N ASN A 521 -21.70 -0.62 10.84
CA ASN A 521 -20.94 -0.81 9.61
C ASN A 521 -20.80 0.51 8.84
N VAL A 522 -19.58 1.03 8.77
CA VAL A 522 -19.25 2.22 7.98
C VAL A 522 -18.80 1.78 6.59
N ILE A 523 -19.68 1.93 5.59
CA ILE A 523 -19.49 1.38 4.23
C ILE A 523 -18.21 1.91 3.56
N SER A 524 -17.90 3.21 3.72
CA SER A 524 -16.66 3.82 3.21
C SER A 524 -15.39 3.22 3.81
N TYR A 525 -15.48 2.54 4.97
CA TYR A 525 -14.37 1.89 5.66
C TYR A 525 -14.44 0.36 5.59
N SER A 526 -15.21 -0.20 4.67
CA SER A 526 -15.30 -1.65 4.40
C SER A 526 -13.98 -2.30 3.96
N PHE A 527 -12.93 -1.51 3.67
CA PHE A 527 -11.58 -2.00 3.43
C PHE A 527 -10.76 -2.28 4.72
N LEU A 528 -11.16 -1.72 5.88
CA LEU A 528 -10.40 -1.88 7.14
C LEU A 528 -10.18 -3.35 7.57
N PRO A 529 -11.14 -4.28 7.41
CA PRO A 529 -10.91 -5.70 7.70
C PRO A 529 -9.78 -6.30 6.84
N LYS A 530 -9.61 -5.82 5.60
CA LYS A 530 -8.57 -6.29 4.67
C LYS A 530 -7.20 -5.69 5.00
N VAL A 531 -7.17 -4.42 5.40
CA VAL A 531 -5.97 -3.78 5.96
C VAL A 531 -5.45 -4.55 7.17
N TRP A 532 -6.34 -4.85 8.12
CA TRP A 532 -5.99 -5.61 9.31
C TRP A 532 -5.52 -7.03 8.97
N ALA A 533 -6.24 -7.73 8.10
CA ALA A 533 -5.88 -9.09 7.69
C ALA A 533 -4.51 -9.11 6.98
N LYS A 534 -4.19 -8.09 6.18
CA LYS A 534 -2.86 -7.91 5.58
C LYS A 534 -1.77 -7.80 6.63
N GLN A 535 -1.85 -6.85 7.56
CA GLN A 535 -0.80 -6.66 8.57
C GLN A 535 -0.64 -7.90 9.48
N LYS A 536 -1.73 -8.61 9.78
CA LYS A 536 -1.67 -9.91 10.47
C LYS A 536 -0.99 -10.99 9.64
N ILE A 537 -1.25 -11.07 8.34
CA ILE A 537 -0.57 -11.99 7.43
C ILE A 537 0.93 -11.67 7.34
N GLU A 538 1.31 -10.39 7.28
CA GLU A 538 2.71 -9.95 7.27
C GLU A 538 3.43 -10.34 8.57
N TYR A 539 2.82 -10.09 9.73
CA TYR A 539 3.33 -10.58 11.03
C TYR A 539 3.50 -12.10 11.05
N LEU A 540 2.49 -12.87 10.62
CA LEU A 540 2.57 -14.33 10.57
C LEU A 540 3.62 -14.83 9.57
N LEU A 541 3.86 -14.11 8.46
CA LEU A 541 4.92 -14.44 7.51
C LEU A 541 6.31 -14.27 8.13
N VAL A 542 6.55 -13.19 8.89
CA VAL A 542 7.80 -13.04 9.66
C VAL A 542 7.99 -14.22 10.60
N GLN A 543 6.98 -14.58 11.40
CA GLN A 543 7.04 -15.74 12.30
C GLN A 543 7.24 -17.08 11.56
N TYR A 544 6.69 -17.23 10.35
CA TYR A 544 6.89 -18.41 9.51
C TYR A 544 8.34 -18.53 9.01
N TYR A 545 8.93 -17.44 8.51
CA TYR A 545 10.28 -17.45 7.94
C TYR A 545 11.40 -17.61 8.98
N LEU A 546 11.11 -17.39 10.27
CA LEU A 546 12.02 -17.68 11.39
C LEU A 546 12.10 -19.18 11.75
N LEU A 547 11.30 -20.05 11.12
CA LEU A 547 11.21 -21.48 11.43
C LEU A 547 11.62 -22.35 10.23
N ASP A 548 11.99 -23.61 10.49
CA ASP A 548 12.10 -24.61 9.41
C ASP A 548 10.72 -24.77 8.76
N PRO A 549 10.57 -24.57 7.42
CA PRO A 549 9.31 -24.72 6.68
C PRO A 549 8.59 -26.05 6.88
N ASN A 550 9.31 -27.10 7.29
CA ASN A 550 8.79 -28.45 7.53
C ASN A 550 8.44 -28.72 9.00
N SER A 551 8.69 -27.77 9.91
CA SER A 551 8.32 -27.90 11.31
C SER A 551 6.79 -27.89 11.50
N PRO A 552 6.24 -28.62 12.49
CA PRO A 552 4.80 -28.58 12.79
C PRO A 552 4.29 -27.16 13.06
N GLN A 553 5.10 -26.32 13.70
CA GLN A 553 4.80 -24.92 13.98
C GLN A 553 4.69 -24.09 12.70
N ALA A 554 5.66 -24.20 11.78
CA ALA A 554 5.61 -23.51 10.49
C ALA A 554 4.41 -23.94 9.64
N MET A 555 4.04 -25.24 9.67
CA MET A 555 2.85 -25.74 8.99
C MET A 555 1.55 -25.14 9.55
N LEU A 556 1.44 -24.97 10.88
CA LEU A 556 0.28 -24.32 11.51
C LEU A 556 0.18 -22.84 11.15
N ILE A 557 1.29 -22.10 11.20
CA ILE A 557 1.32 -20.67 10.81
C ILE A 557 0.97 -20.51 9.32
N LYS A 558 1.53 -21.35 8.45
CA LYS A 558 1.19 -21.38 7.02
C LYS A 558 -0.31 -21.61 6.78
N GLN A 559 -0.92 -22.53 7.52
CA GLN A 559 -2.36 -22.80 7.42
C GLN A 559 -3.19 -21.58 7.86
N GLN A 560 -2.81 -20.91 8.97
CA GLN A 560 -3.47 -19.68 9.42
C GLN A 560 -3.37 -18.54 8.39
N ILE A 561 -2.22 -18.39 7.72
CA ILE A 561 -2.03 -17.40 6.64
C ILE A 561 -2.95 -17.70 5.45
N ILE A 562 -3.11 -18.98 5.08
CA ILE A 562 -4.01 -19.40 3.99
C ILE A 562 -5.47 -19.12 4.36
N GLU A 563 -5.88 -19.48 5.59
CA GLU A 563 -7.24 -19.25 6.08
C GLU A 563 -7.60 -17.77 6.13
N LEU A 564 -6.74 -16.91 6.68
CA LEU A 564 -6.94 -15.46 6.72
C LEU A 564 -7.00 -14.84 5.31
N SER A 565 -6.13 -15.28 4.40
CA SER A 565 -6.10 -14.81 3.01
C SER A 565 -7.41 -15.10 2.28
N VAL A 566 -7.87 -16.36 2.33
CA VAL A 566 -9.11 -16.78 1.68
C VAL A 566 -10.33 -16.13 2.32
N ALA A 567 -10.35 -16.01 3.65
CA ALA A 567 -11.41 -15.37 4.42
C ALA A 567 -11.60 -13.89 4.04
N PHE A 568 -10.55 -13.08 4.17
CA PHE A 568 -10.65 -11.62 4.03
C PHE A 568 -10.41 -11.13 2.58
N GLY A 569 -10.02 -12.02 1.67
CA GLY A 569 -9.74 -11.65 0.28
C GLY A 569 -8.46 -10.84 0.14
N VAL A 570 -7.36 -11.29 0.77
CA VAL A 570 -6.04 -10.64 0.78
C VAL A 570 -4.95 -11.64 0.38
N ILE A 571 -4.30 -11.43 -0.76
CA ILE A 571 -3.26 -12.35 -1.27
C ILE A 571 -2.05 -12.44 -0.31
N SER A 572 -1.50 -13.65 -0.21
CA SER A 572 -0.27 -14.00 0.50
C SER A 572 0.61 -14.91 -0.37
N PRO A 573 1.90 -15.15 -0.04
CA PRO A 573 2.78 -16.06 -0.80
C PRO A 573 2.28 -17.51 -0.96
N PHE A 574 1.26 -17.92 -0.21
CA PHE A 574 0.66 -19.26 -0.25
C PHE A 574 -0.71 -19.31 -0.93
N THR A 575 -1.19 -18.19 -1.46
CA THR A 575 -2.55 -18.03 -2.01
C THR A 575 -2.54 -17.20 -3.30
N SER A 576 -3.57 -17.34 -4.12
CA SER A 576 -3.63 -16.68 -5.42
C SER A 576 -5.05 -16.50 -5.91
N PHE A 577 -5.26 -15.56 -6.85
CA PHE A 577 -6.51 -15.47 -7.59
C PHE A 577 -6.69 -16.71 -8.48
N GLY A 578 -7.79 -17.41 -8.27
CA GLY A 578 -8.30 -18.47 -9.12
C GLY A 578 -9.60 -18.07 -9.83
N ASN A 579 -10.04 -18.93 -10.73
CA ASN A 579 -11.28 -18.74 -11.48
C ASN A 579 -12.51 -19.00 -10.57
N PRO A 580 -13.69 -18.40 -10.86
CA PRO A 580 -14.90 -18.60 -10.07
C PRO A 580 -15.27 -20.09 -10.04
N THR A 581 -15.59 -20.60 -8.85
CA THR A 581 -15.62 -22.04 -8.58
C THR A 581 -16.93 -22.75 -8.95
N ASN A 582 -17.97 -22.03 -9.35
CA ASN A 582 -19.18 -22.59 -9.96
C ASN A 582 -19.75 -21.65 -11.02
N VAL A 583 -20.23 -22.22 -12.13
CA VAL A 583 -20.99 -21.52 -13.18
C VAL A 583 -22.36 -22.17 -13.24
N GLU A 584 -23.38 -21.51 -12.68
CA GLU A 584 -24.78 -21.74 -13.02
C GLU A 584 -25.41 -20.40 -13.45
N ASP A 585 -25.59 -20.28 -14.76
CA ASP A 585 -26.44 -19.34 -15.51
C ASP A 585 -26.50 -17.84 -15.11
N GLU A 586 -25.63 -17.03 -15.73
CA GLU A 586 -25.87 -15.59 -15.93
C GLU A 586 -25.88 -15.21 -17.42
N ILE A 587 -26.88 -14.42 -17.82
CA ILE A 587 -27.04 -13.88 -19.19
C ILE A 587 -27.11 -12.35 -19.17
N ILE A 588 -26.08 -11.74 -19.76
CA ILE A 588 -26.05 -10.49 -20.55
C ILE A 588 -26.96 -9.32 -20.08
N VAL A 589 -26.31 -8.24 -19.62
CA VAL A 589 -26.90 -6.90 -19.43
C VAL A 589 -26.33 -5.90 -20.44
N CYS A 590 -27.20 -5.06 -21.02
CA CYS A 590 -26.84 -3.89 -21.83
C CYS A 590 -27.35 -2.60 -21.15
N THR A 591 -26.59 -1.51 -21.23
CA THR A 591 -26.72 -0.31 -20.37
C THR A 591 -27.14 0.96 -21.11
N GLU A 592 -28.03 1.78 -20.53
CA GLU A 592 -28.09 3.25 -20.75
C GLU A 592 -28.92 4.00 -19.65
N ASN A 593 -28.21 4.84 -18.86
CA ASN A 593 -28.55 6.05 -18.05
C ASN A 593 -29.74 6.23 -17.04
N VAL A 594 -29.38 6.22 -15.73
CA VAL A 594 -29.48 7.28 -14.64
C VAL A 594 -30.81 7.81 -14.03
N GLN A 595 -31.01 7.53 -12.71
CA GLN A 595 -31.73 8.29 -11.63
C GLN A 595 -33.14 8.89 -11.97
N PRO A 596 -33.89 9.62 -11.12
CA PRO A 596 -35.00 8.96 -10.41
C PRO A 596 -36.42 9.48 -10.72
N ASP A 597 -37.50 8.68 -10.82
CA ASP A 597 -37.74 7.25 -11.13
C ASP A 597 -36.92 6.15 -10.39
N GLU A 598 -36.60 6.36 -9.11
CA GLU A 598 -35.65 5.50 -8.38
C GLU A 598 -36.10 4.07 -8.09
N PHE A 599 -37.42 3.83 -7.99
CA PHE A 599 -37.99 2.48 -7.87
C PHE A 599 -39.35 2.49 -8.55
N ARG A 600 -39.51 1.81 -9.69
CA ARG A 600 -40.78 1.83 -10.45
C ARG A 600 -41.17 0.46 -10.95
N ILE A 601 -42.35 -0.03 -10.57
CA ILE A 601 -42.95 -1.18 -11.25
C ILE A 601 -43.37 -0.72 -12.66
N LEU A 602 -42.77 -1.33 -13.69
CA LEU A 602 -43.14 -1.11 -15.11
C LEU A 602 -44.39 -1.92 -15.50
N GLY A 603 -44.85 -2.79 -14.61
CA GLY A 603 -45.95 -3.73 -14.83
C GLY A 603 -45.41 -5.11 -15.17
N ASN A 604 -46.26 -5.94 -15.76
CA ASN A 604 -45.90 -7.26 -16.23
C ASN A 604 -46.45 -7.48 -17.64
N TYR A 605 -45.72 -8.22 -18.48
CA TYR A 605 -46.13 -8.53 -19.85
C TYR A 605 -45.88 -10.01 -20.19
N PRO A 606 -46.83 -10.70 -20.84
CA PRO A 606 -48.21 -10.26 -21.12
C PRO A 606 -49.03 -10.01 -19.84
N ASN A 607 -50.14 -9.27 -19.95
CA ASN A 607 -51.14 -9.09 -18.89
C ASN A 607 -52.49 -8.68 -19.52
N PRO A 608 -53.54 -9.51 -19.50
CA PRO A 608 -53.59 -10.86 -18.92
C PRO A 608 -52.59 -11.83 -19.56
N PHE A 609 -52.20 -12.87 -18.82
CA PHE A 609 -51.17 -13.83 -19.22
C PHE A 609 -51.61 -15.29 -19.14
N ASN A 610 -50.91 -16.16 -19.87
CA ASN A 610 -51.13 -17.61 -19.89
C ASN A 610 -49.91 -18.35 -20.49
N PRO A 611 -49.27 -19.31 -19.78
CA PRO A 611 -49.30 -19.50 -18.33
C PRO A 611 -48.35 -18.54 -17.60
N SER A 612 -47.44 -17.87 -18.32
CA SER A 612 -46.32 -17.12 -17.74
C SER A 612 -46.32 -15.63 -18.07
N THR A 613 -45.68 -14.83 -17.23
CA THR A 613 -45.51 -13.38 -17.40
C THR A 613 -44.15 -12.94 -16.86
N THR A 614 -43.59 -11.88 -17.45
CA THR A 614 -42.39 -11.23 -16.94
C THR A 614 -42.78 -9.97 -16.20
N ILE A 615 -42.51 -9.94 -14.90
CA ILE A 615 -42.70 -8.78 -14.03
C ILE A 615 -41.47 -7.88 -14.18
N ARG A 616 -41.69 -6.60 -14.49
CA ARG A 616 -40.65 -5.63 -14.79
C ARG A 616 -40.65 -4.51 -13.77
N PHE A 617 -39.48 -4.13 -13.28
CA PHE A 617 -39.31 -2.98 -12.40
C PHE A 617 -37.97 -2.28 -12.67
N THR A 618 -37.91 -0.98 -12.40
CA THR A 618 -36.67 -0.20 -12.43
C THR A 618 -36.17 0.05 -11.02
N ILE A 619 -34.86 0.20 -10.94
CA ILE A 619 -34.09 0.68 -9.80
C ILE A 619 -33.18 1.78 -10.37
N GLY A 620 -33.24 2.99 -9.82
CA GLY A 620 -32.57 4.18 -10.37
C GLY A 620 -31.32 4.61 -9.60
N LYS A 621 -31.01 3.96 -8.48
CA LYS A 621 -29.75 4.08 -7.74
C LYS A 621 -29.16 2.70 -7.51
N ASP A 622 -27.84 2.62 -7.54
CA ASP A 622 -27.12 1.39 -7.21
C ASP A 622 -27.43 1.00 -5.76
N ILE A 623 -28.10 -0.14 -5.61
CA ILE A 623 -28.32 -0.80 -4.32
C ILE A 623 -27.75 -2.20 -4.40
N GLN A 624 -27.11 -2.64 -3.32
CA GLN A 624 -26.58 -4.00 -3.18
C GLN A 624 -27.43 -4.73 -2.14
N SER A 625 -28.54 -5.34 -2.60
CA SER A 625 -29.54 -5.94 -1.71
C SER A 625 -30.41 -7.00 -2.38
N ASP A 626 -30.85 -7.98 -1.58
CA ASP A 626 -31.94 -8.88 -1.94
C ASP A 626 -33.25 -8.10 -2.17
N VAL A 627 -33.70 -8.03 -3.41
CA VAL A 627 -35.07 -7.63 -3.75
C VAL A 627 -35.98 -8.85 -3.65
N VAL A 628 -37.07 -8.73 -2.88
CA VAL A 628 -37.97 -9.87 -2.60
C VAL A 628 -39.32 -9.64 -3.26
N LEU A 629 -39.57 -10.35 -4.36
CA LEU A 629 -40.89 -10.44 -4.99
C LEU A 629 -41.74 -11.47 -4.25
N LYS A 630 -42.92 -11.06 -3.79
CA LYS A 630 -43.95 -11.94 -3.21
C LYS A 630 -45.22 -11.83 -4.04
N ILE A 631 -45.84 -12.96 -4.37
CA ILE A 631 -47.06 -13.05 -5.18
C ILE A 631 -48.19 -13.60 -4.29
N TYR A 632 -49.36 -12.97 -4.35
CA TYR A 632 -50.55 -13.28 -3.55
C TYR A 632 -51.77 -13.49 -4.45
N ASN A 633 -52.69 -14.38 -4.05
CA ASN A 633 -53.97 -14.57 -4.73
C ASN A 633 -55.02 -13.52 -4.29
N SER A 634 -56.23 -13.57 -4.86
CA SER A 634 -57.33 -12.66 -4.52
C SER A 634 -57.81 -12.73 -3.06
N LEU A 635 -57.46 -13.80 -2.32
CA LEU A 635 -57.76 -13.99 -0.89
C LEU A 635 -56.62 -13.46 0.02
N GLY A 636 -55.50 -13.00 -0.55
CA GLY A 636 -54.33 -12.53 0.19
C GLY A 636 -53.36 -13.62 0.64
N GLU A 637 -53.53 -14.86 0.17
CA GLU A 637 -52.65 -15.99 0.49
C GLU A 637 -51.37 -15.93 -0.36
N LEU A 638 -50.21 -16.22 0.24
CA LEU A 638 -48.92 -16.21 -0.44
C LEU A 638 -48.78 -17.40 -1.40
N VAL A 639 -48.66 -17.11 -2.69
CA VAL A 639 -48.56 -18.07 -3.81
C VAL A 639 -47.10 -18.46 -4.07
N ARG A 640 -46.20 -17.47 -4.07
CA ARG A 640 -44.77 -17.65 -4.34
C ARG A 640 -43.93 -16.50 -3.78
N THR A 641 -42.71 -16.82 -3.38
CA THR A 641 -41.65 -15.83 -3.12
C THR A 641 -40.50 -16.09 -4.09
N ILE A 642 -39.96 -15.03 -4.70
CA ILE A 642 -38.76 -15.04 -5.53
C ILE A 642 -37.82 -13.98 -4.96
N LYS A 643 -36.63 -14.41 -4.55
CA LYS A 643 -35.54 -13.50 -4.19
C LYS A 643 -34.71 -13.22 -5.44
N TYR A 644 -34.28 -11.97 -5.59
CA TYR A 644 -33.49 -11.52 -6.71
C TYR A 644 -32.48 -10.50 -6.20
N TYR A 645 -31.19 -10.82 -6.25
CA TYR A 645 -30.15 -9.88 -5.83
C TYR A 645 -30.01 -8.77 -6.87
N VAL A 646 -30.03 -7.53 -6.40
CA VAL A 646 -29.71 -6.35 -7.22
C VAL A 646 -28.39 -5.78 -6.73
N SER A 647 -27.55 -5.39 -7.68
CA SER A 647 -26.24 -4.77 -7.47
C SER A 647 -26.13 -3.31 -7.94
N ASP A 648 -26.99 -2.88 -8.88
CA ASP A 648 -26.83 -1.67 -9.68
C ASP A 648 -28.19 -1.00 -9.96
N ALA A 649 -28.18 0.22 -10.48
CA ALA A 649 -29.34 0.83 -11.12
C ALA A 649 -29.62 0.16 -12.48
N GLY A 650 -30.86 -0.25 -12.72
CA GLY A 650 -31.25 -0.93 -13.96
C GLY A 650 -32.74 -1.24 -14.07
N THR A 651 -33.15 -1.75 -15.22
CA THR A 651 -34.46 -2.41 -15.38
C THR A 651 -34.26 -3.91 -15.18
N TYR A 652 -35.01 -4.46 -14.24
CA TYR A 652 -34.96 -5.86 -13.84
C TYR A 652 -36.23 -6.60 -14.27
N GLU A 653 -36.04 -7.85 -14.69
CA GLU A 653 -37.07 -8.73 -15.18
C GLU A 653 -37.12 -10.01 -14.33
N ILE A 654 -38.22 -10.22 -13.60
CA ILE A 654 -38.48 -11.47 -12.89
C ILE A 654 -39.55 -12.25 -13.64
N PHE A 655 -39.17 -13.44 -14.11
CA PHE A 655 -40.08 -14.38 -14.77
C PHE A 655 -40.93 -15.14 -13.74
N TRP A 656 -42.24 -15.20 -13.95
CA TRP A 656 -43.13 -16.12 -13.25
C TRP A 656 -43.84 -17.04 -14.23
N ASP A 657 -43.74 -18.35 -14.00
CA ASP A 657 -44.30 -19.41 -14.85
C ASP A 657 -45.76 -19.77 -14.52
N GLY A 658 -46.45 -18.95 -13.72
CA GLY A 658 -47.82 -19.19 -13.29
C GLY A 658 -47.97 -20.34 -12.30
N LYS A 659 -46.91 -20.73 -11.57
CA LYS A 659 -46.95 -21.81 -10.57
C LYS A 659 -46.72 -21.33 -9.13
N PHE A 660 -47.33 -22.04 -8.20
CA PHE A 660 -47.06 -21.95 -6.76
C PHE A 660 -45.62 -22.40 -6.42
N SER A 661 -45.15 -22.08 -5.22
CA SER A 661 -43.85 -22.59 -4.70
C SER A 661 -43.74 -24.11 -4.61
N ASP A 662 -44.85 -24.86 -4.61
CA ASP A 662 -44.87 -26.34 -4.63
C ASP A 662 -44.91 -26.93 -6.05
N GLY A 663 -44.82 -26.10 -7.09
CA GLY A 663 -44.81 -26.51 -8.49
C GLY A 663 -46.20 -26.78 -9.10
N LYS A 664 -47.30 -26.62 -8.35
CA LYS A 664 -48.66 -26.69 -8.93
C LYS A 664 -48.96 -25.43 -9.75
N GLU A 665 -49.79 -25.56 -10.78
CA GLU A 665 -50.27 -24.40 -11.54
C GLU A 665 -51.25 -23.55 -10.72
N ALA A 666 -51.10 -22.23 -10.81
CA ALA A 666 -52.06 -21.27 -10.29
C ALA A 666 -53.36 -21.28 -11.13
N PRO A 667 -54.55 -21.12 -10.53
CA PRO A 667 -55.82 -21.00 -11.26
C PRO A 667 -55.95 -19.65 -12.01
N SER A 668 -56.95 -19.52 -12.89
CA SER A 668 -57.31 -18.22 -13.47
C SER A 668 -57.88 -17.31 -12.37
N ASP A 669 -57.13 -16.27 -11.98
CA ASP A 669 -57.49 -15.33 -10.91
C ASP A 669 -56.75 -13.98 -11.12
N VAL A 670 -57.11 -12.98 -10.31
CA VAL A 670 -56.34 -11.75 -10.13
C VAL A 670 -55.31 -11.97 -9.02
N TYR A 671 -54.05 -11.80 -9.37
CA TYR A 671 -52.92 -11.88 -8.44
C TYR A 671 -52.39 -10.47 -8.13
N ILE A 672 -51.96 -10.26 -6.88
CA ILE A 672 -51.25 -9.06 -6.45
C ILE A 672 -49.80 -9.48 -6.21
N TYR A 673 -48.84 -8.71 -6.72
CA TYR A 673 -47.43 -8.90 -6.37
C TYR A 673 -46.88 -7.67 -5.66
N THR A 674 -46.03 -7.92 -4.68
CA THR A 674 -45.28 -6.89 -3.96
C THR A 674 -43.79 -7.09 -4.19
N ILE A 675 -43.06 -6.00 -4.44
CA ILE A 675 -41.60 -5.99 -4.55
C ILE A 675 -41.07 -5.21 -3.37
N ASP A 676 -40.32 -5.90 -2.52
CA ASP A 676 -39.65 -5.37 -1.33
C ASP A 676 -38.19 -5.09 -1.67
N PHE A 677 -37.77 -3.83 -1.57
CA PHE A 677 -36.43 -3.34 -1.90
C PHE A 677 -35.58 -3.10 -0.64
N GLY A 678 -36.01 -3.60 0.53
CA GLY A 678 -35.35 -3.38 1.82
C GLY A 678 -35.55 -1.98 2.42
N ILE A 679 -35.57 -0.94 1.58
CA ILE A 679 -35.86 0.46 1.96
C ILE A 679 -37.32 0.89 1.69
N GLY A 680 -38.11 0.04 1.04
CA GLY A 680 -39.52 0.32 0.72
C GLY A 680 -40.17 -0.83 -0.06
N VAL A 681 -41.51 -0.85 -0.08
CA VAL A 681 -42.30 -1.90 -0.75
C VAL A 681 -43.26 -1.28 -1.75
N LEU A 682 -43.24 -1.76 -3.00
CA LEU A 682 -44.19 -1.40 -4.05
C LEU A 682 -45.11 -2.58 -4.38
N ALA A 683 -46.32 -2.31 -4.85
CA ALA A 683 -47.30 -3.35 -5.18
C ALA A 683 -48.02 -3.07 -6.51
N SER A 684 -48.38 -4.12 -7.23
CA SER A 684 -49.18 -4.05 -8.46
C SER A 684 -50.00 -5.34 -8.68
N LYS A 685 -50.86 -5.36 -9.70
CA LYS A 685 -51.78 -6.46 -9.99
C LYS A 685 -51.58 -7.05 -11.39
N MET A 686 -51.85 -8.34 -11.52
CA MET A 686 -51.78 -9.11 -12.76
C MET A 686 -52.93 -10.11 -12.86
N ILE A 687 -53.31 -10.49 -14.08
CA ILE A 687 -54.47 -11.35 -14.33
C ILE A 687 -54.03 -12.59 -15.10
N LEU A 688 -54.23 -13.78 -14.53
CA LEU A 688 -54.01 -15.07 -15.18
C LEU A 688 -55.32 -15.54 -15.82
N ILE A 689 -55.31 -15.86 -17.11
CA ILE A 689 -56.47 -16.40 -17.83
C ILE A 689 -56.04 -17.65 -18.61
N LYS A 690 -56.41 -18.83 -18.10
CA LYS A 690 -56.21 -20.11 -18.80
C LYS A 690 -57.13 -20.28 -20.01
#